data_AF-A0A498KIW4-F1
#
_entry.id   AF-A0A498KIW4-F1
#
_cell.length_a   1.000
_cell.length_b   1.000
_cell.length_c   1.000
_cell.angle_alpha   90.00
_cell.angle_beta   90.00
_cell.angle_gamma   90.00
#
_symmetry.space_group_name_H-M   'P 1'
#
loop_
_entity.id
_entity.type
_entity.pdbx_description
1 polymer ?
#
loop_
_entity_poly.entity_id
_entity_poly.type
_entity_poly.pdbx_seq_one_letter_code
_entity_poly.pdbx_strand_id
1 'polypeptide(L)'
;MPLLYTNSVKLGILLRLICLFILSFSVCISTPPEDHIKCSSSTNTNCAITNSYGIFPDRSVCRAGSVAYPSDEEELISVVANAAKKKTKMKVATRYSHSIPKLVCPSGEDGLIISTKYLNRVVEIDAKAKTMTLESGVTLRQLISEATKAGLALPYTPYWWGLTVGGLLGTGAHGSTLWGNGSSIHDYVVGLTIVSPGGPGDGYVKVRRLNDGDKDLNAAKVSLGVLGVISQVTLNLQPMFKRSITYLSKDDSDLGDQVVRFGKEHEFADILWYPSQHKAVYRMDDRVSTNTSGNGLYDFIPFRATPSIALAVVRTTEENQESKSDADGKCTGAKLVTSILIKSAYGLTNNGLIFTGYPVIGYQHRLQSSGTCLDSLEDSRITACAWDPKIKGEFFHQTTFSINLSLAKNFIQDVQKLVEIEPKALCGVEIYNGILMRYVTTSSAYLGKQKDAIDFDITYYRSKDPMTPRLHEGILEEIEQLALVKYGALPHWGKNRNIAFDGVMNKYKGAKEFLRVKNVYDPMGLFSSEWTDQVLGLKDGVTIVKEGCALEGLCICSKDIHCAPSKGYFCRPGKIFNDARICFSLPPKDPIKCSSSSNTNCTITNSYGTFPNRMSKTKMKVATRFSHSIPKLVCPSGEDGLIISTKNLNHVVEIDAEAKTMTLESGVTLRQLISEGSKAGLALPYAPYWWGLTIGGILGTRAHGSTLWGKGSSVHDYVVGLTIVSPGGFEDGYVKVRKLNDSDQDLNAAKVSLGVLGVISQVTLKLQPMFKRSITYLSKNDADCGDQHKVVYRMDDRVPSDMSGNGLYDSIIFRATSPLTLAIIRTTEEIQESTRDAYGKCLTANLFTYLLINSAYGLTNNGLSFTGYPIIGYQHRLQSSGTCQDSLDTNTSCGWDPKIKGQFFYQTSFSISLSMAKNFIQDVQNPVEIEPKALCGVETYNGILMRYVTASSAYLGKQENAIDFNITYYRSKDPMTPRLYEGILKEVEQIAMFKYGALPHWGKNRNVAFDGVINKYKGVKEFLRVKDVYDPMGLFSSEWTDQVFGFKRGMSVVKEGCALEGLCICSQDIHCAPRKGYFCRPGKVSEDARNKET
;
A
#
# COMPACT_ATOMS: atom_id res chain seq x y z
N MET A 1 50.43 21.30 -9.89
CA MET A 1 49.92 20.22 -10.76
C MET A 1 50.17 18.89 -10.06
N PRO A 2 49.28 18.44 -9.16
CA PRO A 2 48.11 17.65 -9.54
C PRO A 2 46.92 17.95 -8.61
N LEU A 3 46.28 19.10 -8.83
CA LEU A 3 45.07 19.55 -8.11
C LEU A 3 43.82 19.50 -9.02
N LEU A 4 43.90 18.75 -10.11
CA LEU A 4 42.85 18.61 -11.14
C LEU A 4 42.30 17.18 -11.30
N TYR A 5 42.70 16.21 -10.45
CA TYR A 5 42.29 14.80 -10.59
C TYR A 5 41.38 14.26 -9.48
N THR A 6 41.18 14.99 -8.38
CA THR A 6 40.42 14.50 -7.20
C THR A 6 38.99 15.03 -7.10
N ASN A 7 38.61 16.02 -7.91
CA ASN A 7 37.24 16.54 -7.98
C ASN A 7 36.37 15.88 -9.06
N SER A 8 36.96 15.13 -9.99
CA SER A 8 36.27 14.50 -11.13
C SER A 8 35.39 13.31 -10.69
N VAL A 9 35.78 12.61 -9.62
CA VAL A 9 35.06 11.41 -9.14
C VAL A 9 33.88 11.77 -8.22
N LYS A 10 34.03 12.78 -7.35
CA LYS A 10 32.94 13.28 -6.50
C LYS A 10 31.92 14.09 -7.29
N LEU A 11 32.36 14.88 -8.27
CA LEU A 11 31.45 15.56 -9.21
C LEU A 11 30.80 14.55 -10.15
N GLY A 12 31.49 13.48 -10.57
CA GLY A 12 30.94 12.41 -11.40
C GLY A 12 29.92 11.51 -10.70
N ILE A 13 30.07 11.24 -9.39
CA ILE A 13 29.10 10.47 -8.60
C ILE A 13 27.89 11.34 -8.20
N LEU A 14 28.13 12.61 -7.86
CA LEU A 14 27.06 13.56 -7.60
C LEU A 14 26.29 13.89 -8.90
N LEU A 15 26.95 14.06 -10.05
CA LEU A 15 26.29 14.14 -11.35
C LEU A 15 25.66 12.83 -11.77
N ARG A 16 26.13 11.65 -11.35
CA ARG A 16 25.44 10.37 -11.66
C ARG A 16 24.22 10.15 -10.79
N LEU A 17 24.24 10.57 -9.52
CA LEU A 17 23.08 10.51 -8.62
C LEU A 17 22.07 11.60 -8.97
N ILE A 18 22.54 12.81 -9.31
CA ILE A 18 21.72 13.89 -9.85
C ILE A 18 21.26 13.52 -11.25
N CYS A 19 22.05 12.90 -12.13
CA CYS A 19 21.56 12.37 -13.40
C CYS A 19 20.62 11.18 -13.18
N LEU A 20 20.74 10.32 -12.17
CA LEU A 20 19.75 9.26 -11.90
C LEU A 20 18.44 9.84 -11.33
N PHE A 21 18.53 10.97 -10.60
CA PHE A 21 17.40 11.72 -10.05
C PHE A 21 16.80 12.75 -11.03
N ILE A 22 17.55 13.17 -12.06
CA ILE A 22 17.15 14.06 -13.16
C ILE A 22 16.81 13.25 -14.42
N LEU A 23 17.33 12.02 -14.60
CA LEU A 23 16.87 11.04 -15.60
C LEU A 23 15.50 10.47 -15.21
N SER A 24 15.07 10.62 -13.97
CA SER A 24 13.66 10.47 -13.58
C SER A 24 12.78 11.67 -13.99
N PHE A 25 13.39 12.75 -14.52
CA PHE A 25 12.73 13.96 -15.05
C PHE A 25 13.19 14.34 -16.47
N SER A 26 13.84 13.43 -17.20
CA SER A 26 14.26 13.65 -18.59
C SER A 26 13.48 12.69 -19.47
N VAL A 27 12.49 13.23 -20.21
CA VAL A 27 11.70 12.57 -21.28
C VAL A 27 11.68 11.04 -21.16
N CYS A 28 10.84 10.52 -20.26
CA CYS A 28 10.64 9.08 -20.14
C CYS A 28 10.07 8.55 -21.46
N ILE A 29 10.87 7.74 -22.13
CA ILE A 29 10.55 7.06 -23.38
C ILE A 29 9.59 5.91 -23.02
N SER A 30 8.30 6.02 -23.34
CA SER A 30 7.26 4.97 -23.19
C SER A 30 7.19 3.97 -24.33
N THR A 31 6.95 2.71 -23.99
CA THR A 31 6.28 1.78 -24.91
C THR A 31 4.82 2.21 -25.09
N PRO A 32 4.36 2.55 -26.31
CA PRO A 32 2.95 2.82 -26.55
C PRO A 32 2.10 1.55 -26.36
N PRO A 33 0.80 1.69 -26.06
CA PRO A 33 -0.13 0.56 -26.08
C PRO A 33 -0.06 -0.18 -27.43
N GLU A 34 -0.12 -1.51 -27.37
CA GLU A 34 -0.18 -2.34 -28.58
C GLU A 34 -1.53 -2.14 -29.30
N ASP A 35 -1.61 -2.55 -30.57
CA ASP A 35 -2.89 -2.61 -31.28
C ASP A 35 -3.89 -3.49 -30.51
N HIS A 36 -5.12 -3.01 -30.41
CA HIS A 36 -6.19 -3.67 -29.67
C HIS A 36 -6.85 -4.79 -30.49
N ILE A 37 -6.56 -4.87 -31.79
CA ILE A 37 -6.98 -5.94 -32.68
C ILE A 37 -5.85 -6.97 -32.78
N LYS A 38 -6.14 -8.23 -32.43
CA LYS A 38 -5.21 -9.35 -32.51
C LYS A 38 -5.81 -10.46 -33.36
N CYS A 39 -5.15 -10.83 -34.45
CA CYS A 39 -5.61 -11.87 -35.39
C CYS A 39 -4.62 -13.03 -35.44
N SER A 40 -5.09 -14.24 -35.77
CA SER A 40 -4.27 -15.47 -35.66
C SER A 40 -3.27 -15.68 -36.82
N SER A 41 -3.15 -14.76 -37.78
CA SER A 41 -2.23 -14.89 -38.91
C SER A 41 -1.96 -13.56 -39.64
N SER A 42 -1.01 -13.56 -40.58
CA SER A 42 -0.77 -12.50 -41.57
C SER A 42 -1.96 -12.21 -42.51
N THR A 43 -3.00 -13.06 -42.49
CA THR A 43 -4.18 -12.93 -43.36
C THR A 43 -5.32 -12.11 -42.74
N ASN A 44 -5.12 -11.50 -41.56
CA ASN A 44 -6.13 -10.67 -40.89
C ASN A 44 -7.47 -11.38 -40.61
N THR A 45 -7.41 -12.67 -40.26
CA THR A 45 -8.56 -13.53 -39.95
C THR A 45 -8.54 -14.03 -38.50
N ASN A 46 -9.70 -14.45 -37.98
CA ASN A 46 -9.90 -14.96 -36.61
C ASN A 46 -9.32 -13.99 -35.58
N CYS A 47 -9.97 -12.83 -35.49
CA CYS A 47 -9.53 -11.69 -34.73
C CYS A 47 -10.25 -11.60 -33.39
N ALA A 48 -9.54 -11.10 -32.38
CA ALA A 48 -10.07 -10.65 -31.11
C ALA A 48 -9.79 -9.15 -30.96
N ILE A 49 -10.76 -8.41 -30.42
CA ILE A 49 -10.60 -7.00 -30.09
C ILE A 49 -10.86 -6.77 -28.59
N THR A 50 -10.08 -5.87 -28.00
CA THR A 50 -10.29 -5.37 -26.63
C THR A 50 -10.42 -3.86 -26.64
N ASN A 51 -10.78 -3.27 -25.49
CA ASN A 51 -10.64 -1.83 -25.30
C ASN A 51 -9.22 -1.48 -24.82
N SER A 52 -8.92 -0.20 -24.60
CA SER A 52 -7.60 0.24 -24.09
C SER A 52 -7.19 -0.37 -22.76
N TYR A 53 -8.13 -0.90 -21.99
CA TYR A 53 -7.92 -1.52 -20.69
C TYR A 53 -7.82 -3.05 -20.76
N GLY A 54 -7.86 -3.61 -21.98
CA GLY A 54 -7.73 -5.04 -22.26
C GLY A 54 -9.00 -5.87 -22.10
N ILE A 55 -10.13 -5.30 -21.64
CA ILE A 55 -11.37 -6.07 -21.41
C ILE A 55 -12.62 -5.21 -21.27
N PHE A 56 -13.75 -5.69 -21.82
CA PHE A 56 -15.06 -5.05 -21.71
C PHE A 56 -15.76 -5.29 -20.35
N PRO A 57 -16.83 -4.53 -20.01
CA PRO A 57 -17.51 -4.62 -18.71
C PRO A 57 -17.98 -6.03 -18.34
N ASP A 58 -18.59 -6.77 -19.26
CA ASP A 58 -19.10 -8.12 -18.99
C ASP A 58 -18.02 -9.23 -19.06
N ARG A 59 -16.76 -8.83 -19.28
CA ARG A 59 -15.57 -9.69 -19.41
C ARG A 59 -15.55 -10.62 -20.61
N SER A 60 -16.46 -10.47 -21.57
CA SER A 60 -16.41 -11.28 -22.77
C SER A 60 -15.27 -10.83 -23.70
N VAL A 61 -14.66 -11.80 -24.35
CA VAL A 61 -13.81 -11.56 -25.51
C VAL A 61 -14.70 -11.18 -26.69
N CYS A 62 -14.30 -10.14 -27.41
CA CYS A 62 -14.99 -9.69 -28.60
C CYS A 62 -14.29 -10.30 -29.82
N ARG A 63 -14.96 -11.22 -30.52
CA ARG A 63 -14.42 -11.94 -31.68
C ARG A 63 -14.95 -11.36 -32.99
N ALA A 64 -14.14 -11.49 -34.04
CA ALA A 64 -14.48 -11.10 -35.40
C ALA A 64 -13.79 -12.04 -36.39
N GLY A 65 -14.44 -12.30 -37.53
CA GLY A 65 -13.94 -13.22 -38.53
C GLY A 65 -12.75 -12.64 -39.27
N SER A 66 -12.73 -11.32 -39.45
CA SER A 66 -11.64 -10.60 -40.09
C SER A 66 -11.58 -9.11 -39.72
N VAL A 67 -10.50 -8.46 -40.12
CA VAL A 67 -10.30 -7.00 -40.04
C VAL A 67 -9.86 -6.42 -41.38
N ALA A 68 -10.35 -5.23 -41.71
CA ALA A 68 -9.90 -4.40 -42.81
C ALA A 68 -9.26 -3.10 -42.29
N TYR A 69 -8.23 -2.62 -42.99
CA TYR A 69 -7.48 -1.42 -42.63
C TYR A 69 -7.44 -0.44 -43.83
N PRO A 70 -8.58 0.15 -44.22
CA PRO A 70 -8.61 1.11 -45.33
C PRO A 70 -7.69 2.31 -45.03
N SER A 71 -6.93 2.70 -46.05
CA SER A 71 -6.01 3.83 -46.04
C SER A 71 -6.57 5.06 -46.77
N ASP A 72 -7.68 4.91 -47.49
CA ASP A 72 -8.43 5.99 -48.11
C ASP A 72 -9.93 5.70 -48.21
N GLU A 73 -10.69 6.68 -48.74
CA GLU A 73 -12.14 6.59 -48.89
C GLU A 73 -12.55 5.54 -49.94
N GLU A 74 -11.77 5.31 -51.00
CA GLU A 74 -12.11 4.34 -52.06
C GLU A 74 -11.96 2.90 -51.55
N GLU A 75 -10.90 2.61 -50.81
CA GLU A 75 -10.72 1.34 -50.11
C GLU A 75 -11.84 1.12 -49.09
N LEU A 76 -12.20 2.17 -48.32
CA LEU A 76 -13.31 2.09 -47.37
C LEU A 76 -14.65 1.78 -48.04
N ILE A 77 -14.95 2.46 -49.16
CA ILE A 77 -16.14 2.20 -49.98
C ILE A 77 -16.16 0.74 -50.44
N SER A 78 -15.04 0.24 -50.96
CA SER A 78 -14.91 -1.13 -51.44
C SER A 78 -15.12 -2.17 -50.32
N VAL A 79 -14.57 -1.91 -49.13
CA VAL A 79 -14.75 -2.77 -47.95
C VAL A 79 -16.21 -2.83 -47.53
N VAL A 80 -16.88 -1.68 -47.41
CA VAL A 80 -18.30 -1.62 -47.01
C VAL A 80 -19.20 -2.26 -48.06
N ALA A 81 -18.98 -2.00 -49.35
CA ALA A 81 -19.72 -2.61 -50.45
C ALA A 81 -19.65 -4.15 -50.43
N ASN A 82 -18.43 -4.69 -50.30
CA ASN A 82 -18.20 -6.13 -50.29
C ASN A 82 -18.82 -6.81 -49.07
N ALA A 83 -18.71 -6.20 -47.89
CA ALA A 83 -19.34 -6.71 -46.67
C ALA A 83 -20.86 -6.64 -46.75
N ALA A 84 -21.43 -5.54 -47.28
CA ALA A 84 -22.87 -5.39 -47.48
C ALA A 84 -23.42 -6.42 -48.49
N LYS A 85 -22.72 -6.65 -49.60
CA LYS A 85 -23.07 -7.70 -50.58
C LYS A 85 -23.12 -9.09 -49.95
N LYS A 86 -22.20 -9.38 -49.03
CA LYS A 86 -22.14 -10.65 -48.28
C LYS A 86 -23.04 -10.68 -47.03
N LYS A 87 -23.73 -9.57 -46.71
CA LYS A 87 -24.52 -9.38 -45.50
C LYS A 87 -23.71 -9.60 -44.21
N THR A 88 -22.42 -9.28 -44.24
CA THR A 88 -21.52 -9.43 -43.10
C THR A 88 -21.75 -8.30 -42.09
N LYS A 89 -21.85 -8.63 -40.80
CA LYS A 89 -21.90 -7.64 -39.71
C LYS A 89 -20.58 -6.88 -39.65
N MET A 90 -20.64 -5.57 -39.42
CA MET A 90 -19.49 -4.67 -39.42
C MET A 90 -19.43 -3.84 -38.14
N LYS A 91 -18.23 -3.52 -37.66
CA LYS A 91 -18.00 -2.50 -36.64
C LYS A 91 -16.72 -1.72 -36.90
N VAL A 92 -16.72 -0.46 -36.48
CA VAL A 92 -15.58 0.44 -36.67
C VAL A 92 -14.71 0.47 -35.43
N ALA A 93 -13.42 0.16 -35.59
CA ALA A 93 -12.42 0.26 -34.54
C ALA A 93 -11.54 1.49 -34.73
N THR A 94 -11.43 2.31 -33.70
CA THR A 94 -10.46 3.41 -33.67
C THR A 94 -9.09 2.89 -33.25
N ARG A 95 -8.02 3.66 -33.52
CA ARG A 95 -6.63 3.29 -33.22
C ARG A 95 -6.42 2.76 -31.79
N TYR A 96 -7.11 3.33 -30.80
CA TYR A 96 -6.92 2.97 -29.38
C TYR A 96 -8.11 2.27 -28.74
N SER A 97 -9.29 2.18 -29.38
CA SER A 97 -10.46 1.47 -28.81
C SER A 97 -10.75 1.87 -27.33
N HIS A 98 -10.70 3.17 -27.01
CA HIS A 98 -10.67 3.66 -25.61
C HIS A 98 -12.05 3.72 -24.93
N SER A 99 -13.13 3.36 -25.64
CA SER A 99 -14.47 3.27 -25.05
C SER A 99 -14.56 2.06 -24.12
N ILE A 100 -15.11 2.27 -22.92
CA ILE A 100 -15.40 1.15 -22.01
C ILE A 100 -16.48 0.21 -22.59
N PRO A 101 -17.59 0.70 -23.15
CA PRO A 101 -18.62 -0.19 -23.69
C PRO A 101 -18.22 -0.88 -25.00
N LYS A 102 -18.98 -1.93 -25.35
CA LYS A 102 -18.75 -2.82 -26.50
C LYS A 102 -19.22 -2.24 -27.85
N LEU A 103 -19.02 -0.95 -28.06
CA LEU A 103 -19.43 -0.28 -29.31
C LEU A 103 -18.77 -0.91 -30.56
N VAL A 104 -17.54 -1.40 -30.40
CA VAL A 104 -16.73 -1.98 -31.47
C VAL A 104 -17.01 -3.47 -31.75
N CYS A 105 -17.88 -4.12 -30.96
CA CYS A 105 -18.12 -5.55 -31.11
C CYS A 105 -19.18 -5.88 -32.15
N PRO A 106 -18.86 -6.61 -33.23
CA PRO A 106 -19.86 -7.13 -34.13
C PRO A 106 -20.66 -8.25 -33.44
N SER A 107 -21.85 -8.54 -33.94
CA SER A 107 -22.58 -9.74 -33.50
C SER A 107 -21.96 -11.00 -34.10
N GLY A 108 -21.90 -12.07 -33.32
CA GLY A 108 -21.34 -13.36 -33.73
C GLY A 108 -19.82 -13.35 -33.85
N GLU A 109 -19.26 -14.43 -34.40
CA GLU A 109 -17.81 -14.59 -34.56
C GLU A 109 -17.32 -14.26 -35.98
N ASP A 110 -18.22 -14.17 -36.97
CA ASP A 110 -17.88 -13.97 -38.40
C ASP A 110 -17.89 -12.49 -38.85
N GLY A 111 -18.06 -11.56 -37.92
CA GLY A 111 -18.14 -10.14 -38.22
C GLY A 111 -16.83 -9.54 -38.77
N LEU A 112 -16.93 -8.39 -39.43
CA LEU A 112 -15.80 -7.62 -39.95
C LEU A 112 -15.53 -6.41 -39.05
N ILE A 113 -14.28 -6.24 -38.61
CA ILE A 113 -13.81 -4.98 -38.04
C ILE A 113 -13.25 -4.08 -39.14
N ILE A 114 -13.64 -2.81 -39.18
CA ILE A 114 -13.07 -1.78 -40.05
C ILE A 114 -12.23 -0.86 -39.17
N SER A 115 -10.91 -0.96 -39.24
CA SER A 115 -9.99 -0.14 -38.46
C SER A 115 -9.68 1.17 -39.17
N THR A 116 -9.94 2.30 -38.51
CA THR A 116 -9.61 3.63 -39.05
C THR A 116 -8.16 4.03 -38.82
N LYS A 117 -7.30 3.10 -38.41
CA LYS A 117 -5.90 3.39 -38.02
C LYS A 117 -5.09 4.08 -39.12
N TYR A 118 -5.34 3.76 -40.40
CA TYR A 118 -4.65 4.34 -41.56
C TYR A 118 -5.46 5.39 -42.31
N LEU A 119 -6.73 5.60 -41.93
CA LEU A 119 -7.59 6.65 -42.47
C LEU A 119 -7.38 7.94 -41.65
N ASN A 120 -6.16 8.48 -41.67
CA ASN A 120 -5.68 9.50 -40.73
C ASN A 120 -5.04 10.73 -41.40
N ARG A 121 -5.47 11.09 -42.60
CA ARG A 121 -5.00 12.29 -43.31
C ARG A 121 -5.77 13.55 -42.91
N VAL A 122 -5.07 14.68 -42.90
CA VAL A 122 -5.71 16.00 -42.99
C VAL A 122 -5.93 16.30 -44.46
N VAL A 123 -7.19 16.44 -44.86
CA VAL A 123 -7.62 16.57 -46.25
C VAL A 123 -7.47 18.01 -46.72
N GLU A 124 -7.90 18.97 -45.88
CA GLU A 124 -7.88 20.39 -46.22
C GLU A 124 -7.82 21.25 -44.95
N ILE A 125 -7.12 22.39 -45.02
CA ILE A 125 -7.17 23.45 -44.02
C ILE A 125 -7.42 24.78 -44.72
N ASP A 126 -8.56 25.41 -44.44
CA ASP A 126 -8.86 26.77 -44.89
C ASP A 126 -8.73 27.73 -43.69
N ALA A 127 -7.59 28.42 -43.62
CA ALA A 127 -7.31 29.39 -42.55
C ALA A 127 -8.24 30.62 -42.58
N LYS A 128 -8.78 30.97 -43.75
CA LYS A 128 -9.67 32.13 -43.93
C LYS A 128 -11.09 31.79 -43.48
N ALA A 129 -11.62 30.64 -43.92
CA ALA A 129 -12.90 30.11 -43.45
C ALA A 129 -12.82 29.56 -42.01
N LYS A 130 -11.60 29.33 -41.51
CA LYS A 130 -11.30 28.72 -40.19
C LYS A 130 -11.83 27.30 -40.10
N THR A 131 -11.77 26.55 -41.19
CA THR A 131 -12.25 25.19 -41.27
C THR A 131 -11.11 24.21 -41.52
N MET A 132 -11.25 23.01 -41.00
CA MET A 132 -10.34 21.90 -41.26
C MET A 132 -11.14 20.66 -41.61
N THR A 133 -10.84 20.04 -42.75
CA THR A 133 -11.38 18.75 -43.16
C THR A 133 -10.34 17.67 -42.93
N LEU A 134 -10.73 16.62 -42.21
CA LEU A 134 -9.82 15.57 -41.74
C LEU A 134 -10.52 14.21 -41.75
N GLU A 135 -9.73 13.16 -41.92
CA GLU A 135 -10.21 11.80 -41.83
C GLU A 135 -10.47 11.34 -40.39
N SER A 136 -11.38 10.38 -40.21
CA SER A 136 -11.86 9.98 -38.88
C SER A 136 -10.82 9.28 -37.99
N GLY A 137 -9.73 8.77 -38.58
CA GLY A 137 -8.59 8.20 -37.87
C GLY A 137 -7.58 9.22 -37.37
N VAL A 138 -7.68 10.50 -37.75
CA VAL A 138 -6.83 11.57 -37.23
C VAL A 138 -6.98 11.64 -35.71
N THR A 139 -5.85 11.58 -34.99
CA THR A 139 -5.83 11.71 -33.53
C THR A 139 -6.03 13.17 -33.10
N LEU A 140 -6.56 13.39 -31.90
CA LEU A 140 -6.71 14.72 -31.32
C LEU A 140 -5.36 15.43 -31.23
N ARG A 141 -4.28 14.71 -30.88
CA ARG A 141 -2.90 15.25 -30.93
C ARG A 141 -2.52 15.79 -32.32
N GLN A 142 -2.80 15.02 -33.38
CA GLN A 142 -2.53 15.45 -34.77
C GLN A 142 -3.40 16.65 -35.16
N LEU A 143 -4.70 16.62 -34.89
CA LEU A 143 -5.62 17.74 -35.15
C LEU A 143 -5.10 19.03 -34.50
N ILE A 144 -4.75 18.99 -33.21
CA ILE A 144 -4.22 20.15 -32.47
C ILE A 144 -2.94 20.67 -33.12
N SER A 145 -2.04 19.79 -33.52
CA SER A 145 -0.78 20.16 -34.17
C SER A 145 -1.00 20.83 -35.52
N GLU A 146 -1.83 20.25 -36.39
CA GLU A 146 -2.10 20.80 -37.73
C GLU A 146 -2.88 22.11 -37.66
N ALA A 147 -3.82 22.25 -36.72
CA ALA A 147 -4.55 23.50 -36.51
C ALA A 147 -3.60 24.62 -36.10
N THR A 148 -2.66 24.30 -35.21
CA THR A 148 -1.65 25.25 -34.73
C THR A 148 -0.76 25.77 -35.85
N LYS A 149 -0.34 24.91 -36.78
CA LYS A 149 0.46 25.32 -37.96
C LYS A 149 -0.27 26.33 -38.84
N ALA A 150 -1.60 26.26 -38.89
CA ALA A 150 -2.46 27.21 -39.60
C ALA A 150 -2.88 28.43 -38.78
N GLY A 151 -2.36 28.60 -37.55
CA GLY A 151 -2.77 29.69 -36.65
C GLY A 151 -4.19 29.56 -36.10
N LEU A 152 -4.74 28.34 -36.10
CA LEU A 152 -6.08 28.02 -35.64
C LEU A 152 -6.05 27.13 -34.39
N ALA A 153 -7.18 27.09 -33.67
CA ALA A 153 -7.36 26.27 -32.49
C ALA A 153 -8.77 25.69 -32.43
N LEU A 154 -8.85 24.41 -32.03
CA LEU A 154 -10.10 23.82 -31.55
C LEU A 154 -10.37 24.40 -30.15
N PRO A 155 -11.52 25.04 -29.89
CA PRO A 155 -11.74 25.76 -28.63
C PRO A 155 -11.85 24.86 -27.41
N TYR A 156 -12.49 23.68 -27.51
CA TYR A 156 -12.71 22.80 -26.36
C TYR A 156 -12.39 21.35 -26.72
N THR A 157 -11.67 20.66 -25.83
CA THR A 157 -11.20 19.29 -26.04
C THR A 157 -11.22 18.47 -24.76
N PRO A 158 -11.34 17.14 -24.84
CA PRO A 158 -11.02 16.25 -23.73
C PRO A 158 -9.55 16.37 -23.31
N TYR A 159 -9.23 16.04 -22.06
CA TYR A 159 -7.88 16.18 -21.53
C TYR A 159 -6.86 15.17 -22.07
N TRP A 160 -7.30 13.99 -22.53
CA TRP A 160 -6.42 12.99 -23.11
C TRP A 160 -6.43 13.07 -24.65
N TRP A 161 -5.29 13.37 -25.26
CA TRP A 161 -5.18 13.61 -26.71
C TRP A 161 -5.05 12.35 -27.58
N GLY A 162 -5.17 11.16 -26.98
CA GLY A 162 -5.09 9.87 -27.68
C GLY A 162 -6.35 9.50 -28.47
N LEU A 163 -7.43 10.27 -28.39
CA LEU A 163 -8.70 9.95 -29.06
C LEU A 163 -8.63 10.27 -30.57
N THR A 164 -9.25 9.46 -31.42
CA THR A 164 -9.42 9.78 -32.86
C THR A 164 -10.69 10.58 -33.09
N VAL A 165 -10.73 11.39 -34.14
CA VAL A 165 -11.87 12.25 -34.48
C VAL A 165 -13.17 11.44 -34.64
N GLY A 166 -13.12 10.30 -35.30
CA GLY A 166 -14.27 9.39 -35.38
C GLY A 166 -14.74 8.89 -34.02
N GLY A 167 -13.81 8.63 -33.08
CA GLY A 167 -14.15 8.24 -31.71
C GLY A 167 -14.72 9.38 -30.87
N LEU A 168 -14.21 10.60 -31.07
CA LEU A 168 -14.70 11.82 -30.41
C LEU A 168 -16.17 12.06 -30.78
N LEU A 169 -16.51 12.00 -32.06
CA LEU A 169 -17.89 12.13 -32.54
C LEU A 169 -18.74 10.92 -32.14
N GLY A 170 -18.23 9.71 -32.39
CA GLY A 170 -18.97 8.47 -32.15
C GLY A 170 -19.52 8.33 -30.72
N THR A 171 -18.84 8.91 -29.72
CA THR A 171 -19.24 8.84 -28.30
C THR A 171 -19.60 10.19 -27.66
N GLY A 172 -19.62 11.29 -28.43
CA GLY A 172 -19.97 12.62 -27.94
C GLY A 172 -18.95 13.19 -26.94
N ALA A 173 -17.66 13.07 -27.24
CA ALA A 173 -16.58 13.56 -26.40
C ALA A 173 -16.56 15.10 -26.30
N HIS A 174 -16.22 15.61 -25.12
CA HIS A 174 -16.32 17.03 -24.80
C HIS A 174 -15.19 17.51 -23.87
N GLY A 175 -14.93 18.82 -23.89
CA GLY A 175 -14.14 19.54 -22.91
C GLY A 175 -14.99 20.01 -21.72
N SER A 176 -14.75 21.24 -21.25
CA SER A 176 -15.52 21.88 -20.18
C SER A 176 -15.79 23.34 -20.50
N THR A 177 -17.07 23.75 -20.61
CA THR A 177 -17.50 25.15 -20.72
C THR A 177 -19.03 25.27 -20.62
N LEU A 178 -19.53 26.45 -20.21
CA LEU A 178 -20.91 26.91 -20.42
C LEU A 178 -21.04 28.00 -21.50
N TRP A 179 -19.97 28.26 -22.26
CA TRP A 179 -19.84 29.40 -23.15
C TRP A 179 -19.90 29.01 -24.63
N GLY A 180 -20.16 29.98 -25.49
CA GLY A 180 -20.15 29.82 -26.94
C GLY A 180 -21.11 28.73 -27.42
N ASN A 181 -20.63 27.89 -28.35
CA ASN A 181 -21.39 26.76 -28.88
C ASN A 181 -21.38 25.52 -27.97
N GLY A 182 -20.65 25.57 -26.85
CA GLY A 182 -20.53 24.44 -25.93
C GLY A 182 -19.21 23.70 -25.94
N SER A 183 -19.10 22.71 -25.05
CA SER A 183 -17.85 21.97 -24.84
C SER A 183 -17.70 20.73 -25.70
N SER A 184 -18.75 20.26 -26.38
CA SER A 184 -18.67 19.04 -27.19
C SER A 184 -18.01 19.28 -28.54
N ILE A 185 -17.11 18.39 -28.95
CA ILE A 185 -16.41 18.54 -30.23
C ILE A 185 -17.37 18.45 -31.41
N HIS A 186 -18.42 17.62 -31.31
CA HIS A 186 -19.39 17.46 -32.38
C HIS A 186 -20.25 18.72 -32.63
N ASP A 187 -20.29 19.67 -31.70
CA ASP A 187 -20.97 20.96 -31.89
C ASP A 187 -20.19 21.90 -32.83
N TYR A 188 -18.92 21.58 -33.12
CA TYR A 188 -18.07 22.29 -34.08
C TYR A 188 -18.04 21.65 -35.47
N VAL A 189 -18.78 20.57 -35.69
CA VAL A 189 -18.87 19.89 -37.00
C VAL A 189 -19.82 20.66 -37.92
N VAL A 190 -19.28 21.13 -39.05
CA VAL A 190 -20.02 21.84 -40.11
C VAL A 190 -20.20 20.99 -41.38
N GLY A 191 -19.48 19.86 -41.47
CA GLY A 191 -19.63 18.90 -42.55
C GLY A 191 -19.10 17.53 -42.14
N LEU A 192 -19.66 16.46 -42.72
CA LEU A 192 -19.28 15.09 -42.40
C LEU A 192 -19.64 14.15 -43.57
N THR A 193 -18.76 13.19 -43.87
CA THR A 193 -19.02 12.11 -44.83
C THR A 193 -19.16 10.76 -44.12
N ILE A 194 -20.25 10.02 -44.40
CA ILE A 194 -20.47 8.66 -43.92
C ILE A 194 -20.51 7.69 -45.10
N VAL A 195 -19.73 6.62 -45.01
CA VAL A 195 -19.84 5.43 -45.87
C VAL A 195 -20.74 4.41 -45.18
N SER A 196 -21.89 4.13 -45.78
CA SER A 196 -22.94 3.26 -45.23
C SER A 196 -23.34 2.17 -46.23
N PRO A 197 -24.02 1.09 -45.80
CA PRO A 197 -24.52 0.08 -46.73
C PRO A 197 -25.54 0.67 -47.72
N GLY A 198 -25.50 0.18 -48.96
CA GLY A 198 -26.44 0.53 -50.03
C GLY A 198 -27.16 -0.69 -50.59
N GLY A 199 -28.12 -0.48 -51.49
CA GLY A 199 -28.75 -1.58 -52.24
C GLY A 199 -27.88 -2.06 -53.41
N PRO A 200 -28.26 -3.15 -54.09
CA PRO A 200 -27.55 -3.60 -55.30
C PRO A 200 -27.45 -2.51 -56.39
N GLY A 201 -28.46 -1.65 -56.51
CA GLY A 201 -28.46 -0.52 -57.45
C GLY A 201 -27.49 0.61 -57.09
N ASP A 202 -27.06 0.70 -55.83
CA ASP A 202 -26.02 1.63 -55.37
C ASP A 202 -24.63 0.95 -55.35
N GLY A 203 -24.49 -0.27 -55.89
CA GLY A 203 -23.25 -1.04 -55.77
C GLY A 203 -23.00 -1.58 -54.35
N TYR A 204 -24.06 -1.75 -53.54
CA TYR A 204 -24.03 -2.19 -52.13
C TYR A 204 -23.43 -1.18 -51.13
N VAL A 205 -23.16 0.06 -51.54
CA VAL A 205 -22.58 1.09 -50.67
C VAL A 205 -23.16 2.46 -51.00
N LYS A 206 -23.26 3.34 -50.01
CA LYS A 206 -23.70 4.72 -50.20
C LYS A 206 -22.82 5.68 -49.43
N VAL A 207 -22.21 6.62 -50.14
CA VAL A 207 -21.43 7.72 -49.58
C VAL A 207 -22.36 8.90 -49.35
N ARG A 208 -22.49 9.31 -48.10
CA ARG A 208 -23.43 10.35 -47.66
C ARG A 208 -22.64 11.55 -47.17
N ARG A 209 -22.62 12.59 -47.98
CA ARG A 209 -21.97 13.88 -47.66
C ARG A 209 -23.02 14.78 -47.03
N LEU A 210 -22.80 15.18 -45.79
CA LEU A 210 -23.68 16.00 -44.98
C LEU A 210 -23.00 17.32 -44.71
N ASN A 211 -23.70 18.43 -44.94
CA ASN A 211 -23.28 19.79 -44.67
C ASN A 211 -24.20 20.43 -43.63
N ASP A 212 -23.83 21.64 -43.20
CA ASP A 212 -24.69 22.41 -42.30
C ASP A 212 -26.08 22.63 -42.91
N GLY A 213 -27.12 22.45 -42.09
CA GLY A 213 -28.52 22.44 -42.51
C GLY A 213 -29.09 21.07 -42.92
N ASP A 214 -28.27 20.05 -43.18
CA ASP A 214 -28.76 18.70 -43.43
C ASP A 214 -29.36 18.09 -42.16
N LYS A 215 -30.62 17.66 -42.24
CA LYS A 215 -31.35 17.11 -41.07
C LYS A 215 -30.64 15.90 -40.45
N ASP A 216 -30.01 15.07 -41.28
CA ASP A 216 -29.34 13.85 -40.85
C ASP A 216 -27.96 14.12 -40.21
N LEU A 217 -27.40 15.34 -40.33
CA LEU A 217 -26.13 15.71 -39.69
C LEU A 217 -26.21 15.62 -38.16
N ASN A 218 -27.36 15.98 -37.57
CA ASN A 218 -27.56 15.90 -36.13
C ASN A 218 -27.59 14.45 -35.60
N ALA A 219 -27.92 13.46 -36.43
CA ALA A 219 -27.76 12.05 -36.10
C ALA A 219 -26.29 11.62 -36.22
N ALA A 220 -25.59 12.12 -37.24
CA ALA A 220 -24.19 11.78 -37.52
C ALA A 220 -23.18 12.32 -36.49
N LYS A 221 -23.46 13.49 -35.89
CA LYS A 221 -22.63 14.14 -34.88
C LYS A 221 -22.32 13.26 -33.67
N VAL A 222 -23.28 12.41 -33.25
CA VAL A 222 -23.09 11.37 -32.22
C VAL A 222 -23.71 10.06 -32.72
N SER A 223 -22.92 9.29 -33.47
CA SER A 223 -23.42 8.17 -34.28
C SER A 223 -23.40 6.80 -33.61
N LEU A 224 -22.65 6.63 -32.50
CA LEU A 224 -22.37 5.32 -31.86
C LEU A 224 -21.78 4.25 -32.82
N GLY A 225 -21.32 4.67 -34.01
CA GLY A 225 -20.85 3.77 -35.07
C GLY A 225 -21.94 2.92 -35.74
N VAL A 226 -23.23 3.20 -35.52
CA VAL A 226 -24.33 2.39 -36.08
C VAL A 226 -24.89 2.93 -37.40
N LEU A 227 -24.49 4.14 -37.82
CA LEU A 227 -24.93 4.76 -39.07
C LEU A 227 -24.03 4.41 -40.27
N GLY A 228 -22.89 3.76 -40.02
CA GLY A 228 -21.84 3.53 -41.01
C GLY A 228 -20.48 4.03 -40.51
N VAL A 229 -19.50 4.10 -41.42
CA VAL A 229 -18.15 4.58 -41.12
C VAL A 229 -18.06 6.06 -41.46
N ILE A 230 -17.75 6.90 -40.48
CA ILE A 230 -17.37 8.30 -40.74
C ILE A 230 -16.04 8.27 -41.48
N SER A 231 -15.99 8.75 -42.72
CA SER A 231 -14.74 8.83 -43.49
C SER A 231 -14.01 10.14 -43.21
N GLN A 232 -14.72 11.26 -43.34
CA GLN A 232 -14.19 12.62 -43.20
C GLN A 232 -15.11 13.50 -42.35
N VAL A 233 -14.51 14.48 -41.68
CA VAL A 233 -15.19 15.48 -40.84
C VAL A 233 -14.61 16.85 -41.15
N THR A 234 -15.46 17.85 -41.33
CA THR A 234 -15.09 19.26 -41.42
C THR A 234 -15.46 19.97 -40.12
N LEU A 235 -14.45 20.48 -39.42
CA LEU A 235 -14.59 21.21 -38.16
C LEU A 235 -14.42 22.70 -38.37
N ASN A 236 -15.26 23.50 -37.71
CA ASN A 236 -15.06 24.93 -37.54
C ASN A 236 -14.13 25.18 -36.34
N LEU A 237 -13.10 25.99 -36.56
CA LEU A 237 -12.04 26.32 -35.62
C LEU A 237 -12.08 27.82 -35.27
N GLN A 238 -11.25 28.21 -34.32
CA GLN A 238 -11.07 29.61 -33.93
C GLN A 238 -9.65 30.08 -34.24
N PRO A 239 -9.41 31.40 -34.37
CA PRO A 239 -8.05 31.93 -34.36
C PRO A 239 -7.33 31.49 -33.08
N MET A 240 -6.03 31.21 -33.18
CA MET A 240 -5.21 30.82 -32.02
C MET A 240 -5.31 31.85 -30.90
N PHE A 241 -5.43 31.38 -29.66
CA PHE A 241 -5.53 32.23 -28.47
C PHE A 241 -4.70 31.68 -27.31
N LYS A 242 -4.48 32.51 -26.29
CA LYS A 242 -3.83 32.12 -25.03
C LYS A 242 -4.85 31.95 -23.90
N ARG A 243 -4.47 31.14 -22.91
CA ARG A 243 -5.20 30.91 -21.67
C ARG A 243 -4.35 31.23 -20.47
N SER A 244 -5.00 31.53 -19.36
CA SER A 244 -4.44 31.77 -18.04
C SER A 244 -5.06 30.81 -17.04
N ILE A 245 -4.27 29.89 -16.49
CA ILE A 245 -4.75 28.81 -15.62
C ILE A 245 -4.24 28.99 -14.19
N THR A 246 -5.15 28.91 -13.22
CA THR A 246 -4.85 28.89 -11.79
C THR A 246 -5.68 27.81 -11.10
N TYR A 247 -5.06 26.98 -10.26
CA TYR A 247 -5.78 26.07 -9.38
C TYR A 247 -5.90 26.66 -7.98
N LEU A 248 -7.10 26.62 -7.41
CA LEU A 248 -7.41 27.09 -6.07
C LEU A 248 -8.07 25.99 -5.24
N SER A 249 -7.39 25.56 -4.18
CA SER A 249 -7.93 24.58 -3.23
C SER A 249 -8.80 25.28 -2.18
N LYS A 250 -9.98 24.73 -1.92
CA LYS A 250 -10.91 25.15 -0.86
C LYS A 250 -11.49 23.93 -0.15
N ASP A 251 -12.10 24.18 1.00
CA ASP A 251 -13.03 23.23 1.63
C ASP A 251 -14.28 23.05 0.73
N ASP A 252 -14.96 21.90 0.81
CA ASP A 252 -16.11 21.58 -0.04
C ASP A 252 -17.49 21.92 0.57
N SER A 253 -17.54 22.53 1.76
CA SER A 253 -18.78 22.89 2.45
C SER A 253 -19.74 23.75 1.63
N ASP A 254 -19.23 24.67 0.80
CA ASP A 254 -20.04 25.53 -0.08
C ASP A 254 -20.07 25.07 -1.55
N LEU A 255 -19.50 23.89 -1.86
CA LEU A 255 -19.36 23.41 -3.24
C LEU A 255 -20.70 23.38 -3.98
N GLY A 256 -21.76 22.87 -3.35
CA GLY A 256 -23.09 22.81 -3.94
C GLY A 256 -23.66 24.20 -4.32
N ASP A 257 -23.30 25.25 -3.57
CA ASP A 257 -23.72 26.63 -3.83
C ASP A 257 -22.89 27.31 -4.92
N GLN A 258 -21.58 27.05 -4.94
CA GLN A 258 -20.65 27.67 -5.88
C GLN A 258 -20.65 27.02 -7.25
N VAL A 259 -20.97 25.72 -7.35
CA VAL A 259 -20.72 24.91 -8.54
C VAL A 259 -21.32 25.52 -9.81
N VAL A 260 -22.57 25.98 -9.79
CA VAL A 260 -23.21 26.54 -11.00
C VAL A 260 -22.63 27.91 -11.35
N ARG A 261 -22.29 28.71 -10.34
CA ARG A 261 -21.72 30.04 -10.52
C ARG A 261 -20.33 29.96 -11.16
N PHE A 262 -19.48 29.06 -10.66
CA PHE A 262 -18.10 28.92 -11.09
C PHE A 262 -17.98 28.64 -12.60
N GLY A 263 -18.80 27.75 -13.15
CA GLY A 263 -18.81 27.46 -14.60
C GLY A 263 -19.27 28.62 -15.49
N LYS A 264 -19.95 29.63 -14.91
CA LYS A 264 -20.33 30.86 -15.62
C LYS A 264 -19.27 31.95 -15.51
N GLU A 265 -18.45 31.92 -14.46
CA GLU A 265 -17.40 32.92 -14.23
C GLU A 265 -16.14 32.65 -15.06
N HIS A 266 -15.84 31.37 -15.32
CA HIS A 266 -14.63 30.97 -16.05
C HIS A 266 -14.95 30.14 -17.28
N GLU A 267 -14.35 30.49 -18.43
CA GLU A 267 -14.70 29.87 -19.72
C GLU A 267 -14.37 28.36 -19.76
N PHE A 268 -13.23 27.95 -19.20
CA PHE A 268 -12.75 26.56 -19.21
C PHE A 268 -12.75 25.92 -17.82
N ALA A 269 -13.69 26.33 -16.96
CA ALA A 269 -13.74 25.90 -15.56
C ALA A 269 -13.81 24.37 -15.40
N ASP A 270 -13.05 23.83 -14.45
CA ASP A 270 -13.23 22.47 -13.92
C ASP A 270 -13.23 22.52 -12.39
N ILE A 271 -13.85 21.53 -11.75
CA ILE A 271 -13.68 21.30 -10.32
C ILE A 271 -13.25 19.86 -10.10
N LEU A 272 -12.15 19.67 -9.36
CA LEU A 272 -11.74 18.38 -8.84
C LEU A 272 -12.23 18.27 -7.41
N TRP A 273 -13.13 17.33 -7.14
CA TRP A 273 -13.76 17.16 -5.84
C TRP A 273 -13.22 15.90 -5.14
N TYR A 274 -12.76 16.07 -3.91
CA TYR A 274 -12.23 15.03 -3.01
C TYR A 274 -13.12 14.97 -1.75
N PRO A 275 -14.27 14.28 -1.81
CA PRO A 275 -15.29 14.35 -0.78
C PRO A 275 -14.85 13.79 0.59
N SER A 276 -14.11 12.68 0.61
CA SER A 276 -13.58 12.08 1.85
C SER A 276 -12.49 12.94 2.50
N GLN A 277 -11.94 13.89 1.76
CA GLN A 277 -11.02 14.91 2.26
C GLN A 277 -11.69 16.26 2.56
N HIS A 278 -13.00 16.39 2.36
CA HIS A 278 -13.76 17.65 2.45
C HIS A 278 -13.11 18.79 1.64
N LYS A 279 -12.69 18.50 0.41
CA LYS A 279 -11.87 19.40 -0.39
C LYS A 279 -12.34 19.48 -1.83
N ALA A 280 -12.37 20.70 -2.38
CA ALA A 280 -12.55 20.95 -3.79
C ALA A 280 -11.40 21.81 -4.35
N VAL A 281 -10.92 21.47 -5.54
CA VAL A 281 -9.89 22.23 -6.25
C VAL A 281 -10.51 22.81 -7.52
N TYR A 282 -10.63 24.13 -7.53
CA TYR A 282 -11.22 24.92 -8.60
C TYR A 282 -10.15 25.28 -9.63
N ARG A 283 -10.38 24.95 -10.90
CA ARG A 283 -9.53 25.34 -12.03
C ARG A 283 -10.09 26.61 -12.67
N MET A 284 -9.53 27.75 -12.29
CA MET A 284 -9.82 29.04 -12.91
C MET A 284 -9.03 29.12 -14.22
N ASP A 285 -9.72 29.19 -15.34
CA ASP A 285 -9.11 29.00 -16.65
C ASP A 285 -9.87 29.82 -17.70
N ASP A 286 -9.21 30.87 -18.18
CA ASP A 286 -9.81 31.91 -19.02
C ASP A 286 -8.92 32.30 -20.18
N ARG A 287 -9.53 32.83 -21.23
CA ARG A 287 -8.78 33.45 -22.34
C ARG A 287 -8.08 34.70 -21.89
N VAL A 288 -6.90 34.94 -22.46
CA VAL A 288 -6.16 36.18 -22.35
C VAL A 288 -5.68 36.64 -23.73
N SER A 289 -5.31 37.92 -23.83
CA SER A 289 -4.71 38.47 -25.04
C SER A 289 -3.52 37.64 -25.49
N THR A 290 -3.36 37.45 -26.80
CA THR A 290 -2.20 36.76 -27.38
C THR A 290 -0.88 37.48 -27.07
N ASN A 291 -0.95 38.79 -26.79
CA ASN A 291 0.21 39.61 -26.38
C ASN A 291 0.62 39.39 -24.93
N THR A 292 -0.18 38.71 -24.11
CA THR A 292 0.18 38.40 -22.72
C THR A 292 1.35 37.41 -22.69
N SER A 293 2.41 37.73 -21.96
CA SER A 293 3.62 36.90 -21.85
C SER A 293 3.32 35.56 -21.17
N GLY A 294 3.97 34.50 -21.63
CA GLY A 294 3.82 33.14 -21.10
C GLY A 294 3.95 32.07 -22.17
N ASN A 295 4.61 30.96 -21.81
CA ASN A 295 4.81 29.78 -22.65
C ASN A 295 4.44 28.49 -21.91
N GLY A 296 3.30 28.55 -21.21
CA GLY A 296 2.81 27.48 -20.37
C GLY A 296 2.61 26.17 -21.14
N LEU A 297 2.74 25.06 -20.43
CA LEU A 297 2.46 23.71 -20.91
C LEU A 297 1.66 22.97 -19.85
N TYR A 298 0.62 22.27 -20.29
CA TYR A 298 -0.12 21.31 -19.49
C TYR A 298 0.29 19.91 -19.93
N ASP A 299 1.02 19.20 -19.08
CA ASP A 299 1.32 17.79 -19.28
C ASP A 299 0.83 17.00 -18.08
N PHE A 300 -0.44 16.59 -18.08
CA PHE A 300 -1.08 15.94 -16.94
C PHE A 300 -0.33 14.69 -16.48
N ILE A 301 0.03 14.63 -15.20
CA ILE A 301 0.92 13.60 -14.65
C ILE A 301 0.41 12.17 -14.90
N PRO A 302 -0.87 11.83 -14.63
CA PRO A 302 -1.41 10.50 -14.95
C PRO A 302 -1.41 10.11 -16.43
N PHE A 303 -1.18 11.04 -17.37
CA PHE A 303 -1.07 10.74 -18.79
C PHE A 303 0.38 10.67 -19.29
N ARG A 304 1.36 10.74 -18.38
CA ARG A 304 2.79 10.60 -18.68
C ARG A 304 3.22 9.14 -18.62
N ALA A 305 4.31 8.84 -19.32
CA ALA A 305 4.98 7.54 -19.20
C ALA A 305 5.44 7.31 -17.75
N THR A 306 5.09 6.17 -17.17
CA THR A 306 5.48 5.81 -15.80
C THR A 306 6.23 4.48 -15.81
N PRO A 307 7.29 4.31 -15.00
CA PRO A 307 7.99 3.03 -14.89
C PRO A 307 7.04 1.87 -14.58
N SER A 308 7.10 0.80 -15.38
CA SER A 308 6.20 -0.36 -15.25
C SER A 308 6.30 -1.02 -13.88
N ILE A 309 7.48 -1.01 -13.26
CA ILE A 309 7.68 -1.51 -11.89
C ILE A 309 6.96 -0.65 -10.85
N ALA A 310 6.92 0.67 -11.03
CA ALA A 310 6.21 1.58 -10.14
C ALA A 310 4.69 1.37 -10.24
N LEU A 311 4.17 1.23 -11.47
CA LEU A 311 2.77 0.90 -11.72
C LEU A 311 2.39 -0.46 -11.09
N ALA A 312 3.26 -1.47 -11.21
CA ALA A 312 3.06 -2.78 -10.57
C ALA A 312 3.02 -2.71 -9.04
N VAL A 313 3.86 -1.87 -8.43
CA VAL A 313 3.86 -1.63 -6.98
C VAL A 313 2.57 -0.92 -6.55
N VAL A 314 2.16 0.14 -7.25
CA VAL A 314 0.92 0.88 -6.96
C VAL A 314 -0.28 -0.06 -7.06
N ARG A 315 -0.41 -0.82 -8.16
CA ARG A 315 -1.51 -1.77 -8.35
C ARG A 315 -1.53 -2.85 -7.27
N THR A 316 -0.36 -3.43 -6.95
CA THR A 316 -0.26 -4.46 -5.92
C THR A 316 -0.59 -3.91 -4.53
N THR A 317 -0.26 -2.66 -4.25
CA THR A 317 -0.61 -2.00 -2.99
C THR A 317 -2.12 -1.84 -2.86
N GLU A 318 -2.78 -1.36 -3.91
CA GLU A 318 -4.24 -1.22 -3.91
C GLU A 318 -4.95 -2.59 -3.80
N GLU A 319 -4.50 -3.62 -4.52
CA GLU A 319 -5.04 -4.99 -4.39
C GLU A 319 -4.89 -5.55 -2.95
N ASN A 320 -3.79 -5.23 -2.28
CA ASN A 320 -3.59 -5.61 -0.88
C ASN A 320 -4.53 -4.83 0.06
N GLN A 321 -4.81 -3.56 -0.23
CA GLN A 321 -5.74 -2.76 0.56
C GLN A 321 -7.17 -3.27 0.40
N GLU A 322 -7.58 -3.57 -0.83
CA GLU A 322 -8.89 -4.16 -1.15
C GLU A 322 -9.09 -5.50 -0.42
N SER A 323 -8.14 -6.44 -0.58
CA SER A 323 -8.25 -7.77 0.04
C SER A 323 -8.25 -7.76 1.57
N LYS A 324 -7.71 -6.72 2.20
CA LYS A 324 -7.69 -6.55 3.66
C LYS A 324 -8.80 -5.64 4.17
N SER A 325 -9.63 -5.08 3.30
CA SER A 325 -10.59 -4.03 3.64
C SER A 325 -9.93 -2.83 4.36
N ASP A 326 -8.73 -2.45 3.91
CA ASP A 326 -7.90 -1.39 4.51
C ASP A 326 -8.31 0.00 4.01
N ALA A 327 -9.42 0.52 4.56
CA ALA A 327 -9.93 1.85 4.24
C ALA A 327 -8.93 2.95 4.63
N ASP A 328 -8.22 2.79 5.75
CA ASP A 328 -7.24 3.77 6.24
C ASP A 328 -6.02 3.87 5.31
N GLY A 329 -5.52 2.74 4.83
CA GLY A 329 -4.48 2.68 3.82
C GLY A 329 -4.90 3.38 2.54
N LYS A 330 -6.14 3.16 2.05
CA LYS A 330 -6.66 3.87 0.87
C LYS A 330 -6.75 5.37 1.10
N CYS A 331 -7.25 5.82 2.25
CA CYS A 331 -7.33 7.25 2.58
C CYS A 331 -5.95 7.92 2.73
N THR A 332 -4.98 7.19 3.26
CA THR A 332 -3.59 7.66 3.32
C THR A 332 -3.01 7.81 1.91
N GLY A 333 -3.23 6.81 1.05
CA GLY A 333 -2.84 6.85 -0.36
C GLY A 333 -3.51 8.01 -1.11
N ALA A 334 -4.81 8.20 -0.93
CA ALA A 334 -5.57 9.30 -1.52
C ALA A 334 -4.99 10.67 -1.15
N LYS A 335 -4.76 10.92 0.14
CA LYS A 335 -4.16 12.18 0.62
C LYS A 335 -2.77 12.41 0.02
N LEU A 336 -1.97 11.35 -0.13
CA LEU A 336 -0.66 11.42 -0.76
C LEU A 336 -0.79 11.81 -2.24
N VAL A 337 -1.64 11.12 -3.01
CA VAL A 337 -1.89 11.41 -4.43
C VAL A 337 -2.38 12.85 -4.62
N THR A 338 -3.43 13.27 -3.90
CA THR A 338 -3.96 14.64 -3.96
C THR A 338 -2.87 15.66 -3.63
N SER A 339 -2.06 15.40 -2.59
CA SER A 339 -0.95 16.30 -2.21
C SER A 339 0.12 16.41 -3.31
N ILE A 340 0.47 15.30 -3.95
CA ILE A 340 1.44 15.29 -5.05
C ILE A 340 0.90 16.07 -6.24
N LEU A 341 -0.35 15.82 -6.65
CA LEU A 341 -0.96 16.49 -7.80
C LEU A 341 -1.08 18.01 -7.58
N ILE A 342 -1.51 18.45 -6.39
CA ILE A 342 -1.57 19.88 -6.06
C ILE A 342 -0.17 20.52 -6.08
N LYS A 343 0.82 19.91 -5.41
CA LYS A 343 2.19 20.47 -5.33
C LYS A 343 2.91 20.51 -6.67
N SER A 344 2.55 19.61 -7.57
CA SER A 344 3.09 19.55 -8.93
C SER A 344 2.24 20.31 -9.95
N ALA A 345 1.28 21.12 -9.48
CA ALA A 345 0.39 21.93 -10.30
C ALA A 345 -0.36 21.11 -11.37
N TYR A 346 -0.69 19.86 -11.06
CA TYR A 346 -1.30 18.88 -11.98
C TYR A 346 -0.50 18.68 -13.28
N GLY A 347 0.80 19.00 -13.27
CA GLY A 347 1.66 18.92 -14.45
C GLY A 347 1.70 20.19 -15.31
N LEU A 348 1.15 21.32 -14.84
CA LEU A 348 1.36 22.62 -15.45
C LEU A 348 2.80 23.11 -15.24
N THR A 349 3.37 23.77 -16.25
CA THR A 349 4.66 24.47 -16.17
C THR A 349 4.54 25.83 -16.84
N ASN A 350 5.30 26.84 -16.39
CA ASN A 350 5.19 28.21 -16.92
C ASN A 350 5.96 28.40 -18.24
N ASN A 351 6.96 27.55 -18.50
CA ASN A 351 7.85 27.62 -19.65
C ASN A 351 8.02 26.29 -20.41
N GLY A 352 7.26 25.25 -20.05
CA GLY A 352 7.41 23.90 -20.59
C GLY A 352 8.35 22.98 -19.80
N LEU A 353 9.05 23.49 -18.77
CA LEU A 353 10.04 22.73 -18.01
C LEU A 353 9.73 22.74 -16.51
N ILE A 354 9.45 23.90 -15.93
CA ILE A 354 9.25 24.07 -14.49
C ILE A 354 7.99 24.87 -14.18
N PHE A 355 7.37 24.54 -13.05
CA PHE A 355 6.31 25.34 -12.46
C PHE A 355 6.93 26.40 -11.54
N THR A 356 6.66 27.67 -11.82
CA THR A 356 7.14 28.81 -11.02
C THR A 356 6.02 29.50 -10.25
N GLY A 357 4.76 29.16 -10.52
CA GLY A 357 3.59 29.73 -9.86
C GLY A 357 2.42 29.97 -10.80
N TYR A 358 1.26 30.29 -10.23
CA TYR A 358 0.09 30.71 -10.97
C TYR A 358 0.04 32.24 -11.16
N PRO A 359 -0.63 32.76 -12.22
CA PRO A 359 -1.25 32.00 -13.30
C PRO A 359 -0.23 31.40 -14.28
N VAL A 360 -0.56 30.24 -14.85
CA VAL A 360 0.19 29.65 -15.96
C VAL A 360 -0.44 30.13 -17.27
N ILE A 361 0.32 30.92 -18.03
CA ILE A 361 -0.15 31.53 -19.28
C ILE A 361 0.51 30.85 -20.47
N GLY A 362 -0.27 30.43 -21.46
CA GLY A 362 0.23 29.73 -22.64
C GLY A 362 -0.80 29.65 -23.76
N TYR A 363 -0.37 29.21 -24.94
CA TYR A 363 -1.28 29.01 -26.07
C TYR A 363 -2.19 27.81 -25.87
N GLN A 364 -3.43 27.89 -26.39
CA GLN A 364 -4.45 26.84 -26.32
C GLN A 364 -3.91 25.44 -26.63
N HIS A 365 -3.15 25.31 -27.73
CA HIS A 365 -2.61 24.02 -28.17
C HIS A 365 -1.66 23.35 -27.16
N ARG A 366 -1.10 24.10 -26.21
CA ARG A 366 -0.21 23.60 -25.15
C ARG A 366 -0.93 23.35 -23.83
N LEU A 367 -2.15 23.87 -23.66
CA LEU A 367 -2.87 23.89 -22.38
C LEU A 367 -4.16 23.06 -22.39
N GLN A 368 -4.66 22.66 -23.56
CA GLN A 368 -5.98 22.01 -23.68
C GLN A 368 -5.97 20.49 -23.44
N SER A 369 -4.91 19.77 -23.81
CA SER A 369 -4.84 18.30 -23.72
C SER A 369 -3.40 17.82 -23.59
N SER A 370 -3.20 16.62 -23.03
CA SER A 370 -1.90 15.95 -22.93
C SER A 370 -2.02 14.43 -23.10
N GLY A 371 -0.88 13.73 -23.05
CA GLY A 371 -0.81 12.27 -23.21
C GLY A 371 0.53 11.80 -23.73
N THR A 372 1.61 12.31 -23.16
CA THR A 372 3.00 12.08 -23.59
C THR A 372 3.43 10.62 -23.46
N CYS A 373 2.69 9.77 -22.71
CA CYS A 373 2.90 8.32 -22.72
C CYS A 373 2.72 7.67 -24.11
N LEU A 374 2.09 8.36 -25.07
CA LEU A 374 1.92 7.88 -26.45
C LEU A 374 3.05 8.32 -27.41
N ASP A 375 3.97 9.18 -26.97
CA ASP A 375 4.84 9.95 -27.86
C ASP A 375 6.20 9.29 -28.13
N SER A 376 6.43 8.11 -27.55
CA SER A 376 7.76 7.55 -27.37
C SER A 376 8.02 6.28 -28.19
N LEU A 377 9.30 5.92 -28.30
CA LEU A 377 9.77 4.69 -28.94
C LEU A 377 9.56 3.48 -28.01
N GLU A 378 9.31 2.30 -28.58
CA GLU A 378 9.25 1.04 -27.82
C GLU A 378 10.53 0.84 -26.99
N ASP A 379 10.37 0.87 -25.67
CA ASP A 379 11.46 0.75 -24.68
C ASP A 379 11.45 -0.63 -24.01
N SER A 380 10.88 -1.65 -24.67
CA SER A 380 10.66 -2.99 -24.11
C SER A 380 9.83 -2.97 -22.81
N ARG A 381 8.87 -2.05 -22.72
CA ARG A 381 7.95 -1.83 -21.59
C ARG A 381 8.65 -1.47 -20.29
N ILE A 382 9.81 -0.80 -20.33
CA ILE A 382 10.43 -0.23 -19.12
C ILE A 382 9.50 0.81 -18.51
N THR A 383 8.85 1.62 -19.36
CA THR A 383 7.78 2.53 -18.99
C THR A 383 6.54 2.32 -19.87
N ALA A 384 5.37 2.70 -19.34
CA ALA A 384 4.09 2.53 -20.02
C ALA A 384 3.08 3.62 -19.62
N CYS A 385 1.99 3.74 -20.39
CA CYS A 385 0.76 4.39 -19.90
C CYS A 385 0.20 3.57 -18.73
N ALA A 386 -0.36 4.24 -17.71
CA ALA A 386 -0.76 3.60 -16.47
C ALA A 386 -1.77 2.44 -16.64
N TRP A 387 -2.61 2.52 -17.67
CA TRP A 387 -3.67 1.56 -18.00
C TRP A 387 -3.30 0.53 -19.06
N ASP A 388 -2.04 0.46 -19.51
CA ASP A 388 -1.63 -0.52 -20.53
C ASP A 388 -1.84 -1.96 -20.01
N PRO A 389 -2.65 -2.81 -20.67
CA PRO A 389 -2.96 -4.15 -20.20
C PRO A 389 -1.78 -5.12 -20.25
N LYS A 390 -0.67 -4.78 -20.93
CA LYS A 390 0.54 -5.60 -21.03
C LYS A 390 1.37 -5.59 -19.75
N ILE A 391 1.08 -4.69 -18.81
CA ILE A 391 1.77 -4.57 -17.52
C ILE A 391 0.78 -4.78 -16.36
N LYS A 392 1.31 -4.93 -15.14
CA LYS A 392 0.49 -4.91 -13.93
C LYS A 392 0.14 -3.46 -13.54
N GLY A 393 -0.57 -2.75 -14.41
CA GLY A 393 -0.93 -1.34 -14.22
C GLY A 393 -2.27 -1.12 -13.53
N GLU A 394 -2.78 0.09 -13.68
CA GLU A 394 -4.13 0.49 -13.28
C GLU A 394 -5.19 -0.35 -14.01
N PHE A 395 -6.20 -0.79 -13.27
CA PHE A 395 -7.34 -1.52 -13.82
C PHE A 395 -8.59 -1.09 -13.08
N PHE A 396 -9.46 -0.37 -13.79
CA PHE A 396 -10.52 0.44 -13.21
C PHE A 396 -11.83 0.36 -14.00
N HIS A 397 -12.90 0.79 -13.35
CA HIS A 397 -14.11 1.27 -13.99
C HIS A 397 -14.08 2.79 -14.07
N GLN A 398 -14.83 3.34 -15.03
CA GLN A 398 -15.09 4.77 -15.08
C GLN A 398 -16.58 5.00 -15.35
N THR A 399 -17.24 5.70 -14.45
CA THR A 399 -18.64 6.10 -14.58
C THR A 399 -18.67 7.61 -14.81
N THR A 400 -19.46 8.05 -15.79
CA THR A 400 -19.65 9.48 -16.08
C THR A 400 -21.10 9.75 -16.41
N PHE A 401 -21.70 10.72 -15.74
CA PHE A 401 -23.07 11.15 -16.00
C PHE A 401 -23.23 12.67 -15.90
N SER A 402 -24.21 13.20 -16.64
CA SER A 402 -24.55 14.62 -16.70
C SER A 402 -25.76 14.94 -15.85
N ILE A 403 -25.60 15.81 -14.86
CA ILE A 403 -26.69 16.31 -14.04
C ILE A 403 -26.96 17.76 -14.41
N ASN A 404 -28.23 18.07 -14.70
CA ASN A 404 -28.68 19.43 -15.01
C ASN A 404 -28.17 20.43 -13.94
N LEU A 405 -27.70 21.60 -14.37
CA LEU A 405 -27.20 22.65 -13.47
C LEU A 405 -28.13 22.93 -12.28
N SER A 406 -29.45 22.96 -12.52
CA SER A 406 -30.47 23.21 -11.48
C SER A 406 -30.56 22.12 -10.39
N LEU A 407 -30.07 20.91 -10.67
CA LEU A 407 -30.12 19.76 -9.75
C LEU A 407 -28.75 19.41 -9.18
N ALA A 408 -27.66 19.98 -9.71
CA ALA A 408 -26.29 19.64 -9.33
C ALA A 408 -26.03 19.85 -7.83
N LYS A 409 -26.53 20.97 -7.26
CA LYS A 409 -26.43 21.25 -5.82
C LYS A 409 -27.00 20.11 -4.97
N ASN A 410 -28.22 19.68 -5.27
CA ASN A 410 -28.91 18.65 -4.50
C ASN A 410 -28.21 17.30 -4.61
N PHE A 411 -27.68 16.97 -5.79
CA PHE A 411 -26.87 15.76 -5.97
C PHE A 411 -25.59 15.79 -5.14
N ILE A 412 -24.83 16.90 -5.19
CA ILE A 412 -23.61 17.06 -4.38
C ILE A 412 -23.92 16.89 -2.89
N GLN A 413 -25.00 17.49 -2.41
CA GLN A 413 -25.43 17.36 -1.01
C GLN A 413 -25.80 15.93 -0.62
N ASP A 414 -26.45 15.16 -1.50
CA ASP A 414 -26.75 13.75 -1.21
C ASP A 414 -25.48 12.88 -1.20
N VAL A 415 -24.50 13.17 -2.06
CA VAL A 415 -23.18 12.51 -2.01
C VAL A 415 -22.43 12.90 -0.73
N GLN A 416 -22.50 14.17 -0.30
CA GLN A 416 -21.92 14.61 0.99
C GLN A 416 -22.54 13.87 2.17
N LYS A 417 -23.86 13.66 2.20
CA LYS A 417 -24.52 12.85 3.24
C LYS A 417 -24.02 11.39 3.26
N LEU A 418 -23.77 10.79 2.08
CA LEU A 418 -23.18 9.44 2.02
C LEU A 418 -21.78 9.42 2.64
N VAL A 419 -20.99 10.46 2.40
CA VAL A 419 -19.65 10.62 3.01
C VAL A 419 -19.76 10.88 4.51
N GLU A 420 -20.73 11.63 4.99
CA GLU A 420 -20.96 11.80 6.44
C GLU A 420 -21.24 10.45 7.14
N ILE A 421 -21.99 9.56 6.48
CA ILE A 421 -22.28 8.22 7.01
C ILE A 421 -21.06 7.29 6.92
N GLU A 422 -20.31 7.34 5.82
CA GLU A 422 -19.09 6.55 5.60
C GLU A 422 -17.93 7.43 5.12
N PRO A 423 -17.20 8.10 6.03
CA PRO A 423 -16.21 9.12 5.67
C PRO A 423 -15.07 8.64 4.78
N LYS A 424 -14.77 7.35 4.82
CA LYS A 424 -13.66 6.74 4.07
C LYS A 424 -14.10 6.13 2.73
N ALA A 425 -15.39 6.17 2.39
CA ALA A 425 -15.93 5.45 1.25
C ALA A 425 -15.37 5.88 -0.10
N LEU A 426 -15.03 7.16 -0.26
CA LEU A 426 -14.57 7.72 -1.53
C LEU A 426 -13.05 7.90 -1.60
N CYS A 427 -12.30 7.51 -0.58
CA CYS A 427 -10.83 7.48 -0.64
C CYS A 427 -10.31 6.61 -1.81
N GLY A 428 -11.02 5.54 -2.18
CA GLY A 428 -10.68 4.75 -3.36
C GLY A 428 -10.81 5.51 -4.69
N VAL A 429 -11.78 6.42 -4.80
CA VAL A 429 -11.95 7.32 -5.97
C VAL A 429 -10.86 8.40 -5.97
N GLU A 430 -10.50 8.91 -4.80
CA GLU A 430 -9.52 9.99 -4.65
C GLU A 430 -8.09 9.58 -5.01
N ILE A 431 -7.75 8.28 -4.94
CA ILE A 431 -6.51 7.73 -5.51
C ILE A 431 -6.45 7.97 -7.04
N TYR A 432 -7.59 7.99 -7.72
CA TYR A 432 -7.73 8.25 -9.16
C TYR A 432 -8.07 9.71 -9.49
N ASN A 433 -7.61 10.65 -8.66
CA ASN A 433 -7.84 12.09 -8.79
C ASN A 433 -9.26 12.57 -8.48
N GLY A 434 -10.01 11.83 -7.66
CA GLY A 434 -11.30 12.28 -7.14
C GLY A 434 -12.41 12.30 -8.19
N ILE A 435 -13.46 13.08 -7.94
CA ILE A 435 -14.57 13.29 -8.87
C ILE A 435 -14.25 14.54 -9.71
N LEU A 436 -14.04 14.37 -11.01
CA LEU A 436 -13.82 15.49 -11.92
C LEU A 436 -15.17 16.01 -12.43
N MET A 437 -15.43 17.29 -12.22
CA MET A 437 -16.66 17.98 -12.58
C MET A 437 -16.39 18.92 -13.75
N ARG A 438 -17.08 18.70 -14.87
CA ARG A 438 -16.92 19.45 -16.13
C ARG A 438 -18.25 19.99 -16.61
N TYR A 439 -18.23 21.19 -17.17
CA TYR A 439 -19.45 21.85 -17.66
C TYR A 439 -19.71 21.49 -19.11
N VAL A 440 -20.95 21.14 -19.39
CA VAL A 440 -21.42 20.82 -20.74
C VAL A 440 -22.69 21.59 -21.02
N THR A 441 -22.81 22.11 -22.25
CA THR A 441 -24.02 22.78 -22.70
C THR A 441 -24.89 21.83 -23.50
N THR A 442 -26.12 22.27 -23.75
CA THR A 442 -27.05 21.63 -24.66
C THR A 442 -26.48 21.53 -26.08
N SER A 443 -26.72 20.41 -26.76
CA SER A 443 -26.24 20.13 -28.12
C SER A 443 -27.39 19.89 -29.09
N SER A 444 -27.19 20.20 -30.38
CA SER A 444 -28.14 19.89 -31.46
C SER A 444 -28.12 18.42 -31.88
N ALA A 445 -27.09 17.66 -31.52
CA ALA A 445 -26.99 16.25 -31.86
C ALA A 445 -28.11 15.45 -31.19
N TYR A 446 -28.73 14.52 -31.92
CA TYR A 446 -29.89 13.77 -31.44
C TYR A 446 -29.59 12.93 -30.19
N LEU A 447 -28.37 12.40 -30.08
CA LEU A 447 -27.86 11.69 -28.91
C LEU A 447 -26.85 12.52 -28.10
N GLY A 448 -26.84 13.84 -28.29
CA GLY A 448 -26.03 14.80 -27.54
C GLY A 448 -26.68 15.22 -26.21
N LYS A 449 -26.02 16.10 -25.46
CA LYS A 449 -26.53 16.60 -24.17
C LYS A 449 -27.82 17.40 -24.37
N GLN A 450 -28.84 17.11 -23.55
CA GLN A 450 -30.20 17.65 -23.73
C GLN A 450 -30.46 18.97 -22.98
N LYS A 451 -29.60 19.30 -22.02
CA LYS A 451 -29.65 20.49 -21.17
C LYS A 451 -28.22 20.84 -20.76
N ASP A 452 -28.01 22.08 -20.37
CA ASP A 452 -26.79 22.50 -19.70
C ASP A 452 -26.67 21.74 -18.37
N ALA A 453 -25.48 21.20 -18.13
CA ALA A 453 -25.25 20.23 -17.09
C ALA A 453 -23.79 20.24 -16.60
N ILE A 454 -23.58 19.52 -15.51
CA ILE A 454 -22.27 19.17 -15.00
C ILE A 454 -22.09 17.68 -15.19
N ASP A 455 -21.03 17.30 -15.90
CA ASP A 455 -20.56 15.92 -16.01
C ASP A 455 -19.71 15.62 -14.78
N PHE A 456 -20.06 14.53 -14.09
CA PHE A 456 -19.30 13.98 -12.96
C PHE A 456 -18.57 12.73 -13.43
N ASP A 457 -17.25 12.82 -13.60
CA ASP A 457 -16.39 11.70 -13.96
C ASP A 457 -15.83 11.03 -12.69
N ILE A 458 -16.09 9.73 -12.53
CA ILE A 458 -15.67 8.95 -11.37
C ILE A 458 -14.88 7.73 -11.87
N THR A 459 -13.58 7.69 -11.58
CA THR A 459 -12.71 6.54 -11.86
C THR A 459 -12.44 5.79 -10.57
N TYR A 460 -12.56 4.46 -10.58
CA TYR A 460 -12.41 3.66 -9.37
C TYR A 460 -11.95 2.23 -9.66
N TYR A 461 -11.36 1.61 -8.64
CA TYR A 461 -10.82 0.25 -8.68
C TYR A 461 -11.76 -0.77 -9.32
N ARG A 462 -11.20 -1.63 -10.18
CA ARG A 462 -11.83 -2.85 -10.68
C ARG A 462 -10.98 -4.06 -10.27
N SER A 463 -11.62 -5.06 -9.66
CA SER A 463 -10.97 -6.33 -9.34
C SER A 463 -10.68 -7.12 -10.61
N LYS A 464 -9.60 -7.92 -10.64
CA LYS A 464 -9.40 -8.90 -11.72
C LYS A 464 -10.29 -10.14 -11.57
N ASP A 465 -10.70 -10.47 -10.35
CA ASP A 465 -11.73 -11.48 -10.07
C ASP A 465 -13.13 -10.82 -10.07
N PRO A 466 -14.04 -11.18 -11.00
CA PRO A 466 -15.40 -10.63 -11.06
C PRO A 466 -16.22 -10.85 -9.79
N MET A 467 -15.88 -11.87 -9.00
CA MET A 467 -16.63 -12.23 -7.80
C MET A 467 -16.07 -11.57 -6.54
N THR A 468 -15.07 -10.69 -6.65
CA THR A 468 -14.51 -9.96 -5.49
C THR A 468 -15.13 -8.56 -5.42
N PRO A 469 -15.99 -8.28 -4.42
CA PRO A 469 -16.51 -6.94 -4.17
C PRO A 469 -15.37 -5.96 -3.87
N ARG A 470 -15.50 -4.71 -4.31
CA ARG A 470 -14.57 -3.65 -3.89
C ARG A 470 -14.98 -3.07 -2.54
N LEU A 471 -14.01 -2.52 -1.83
CA LEU A 471 -14.25 -1.84 -0.56
C LEU A 471 -15.23 -0.68 -0.78
N HIS A 472 -16.29 -0.65 0.04
CA HIS A 472 -17.41 0.30 -0.09
C HIS A 472 -18.16 0.23 -1.44
N GLU A 473 -18.20 -0.94 -2.09
CA GLU A 473 -18.97 -1.23 -3.32
C GLU A 473 -20.33 -0.52 -3.35
N GLY A 474 -21.16 -0.73 -2.34
CA GLY A 474 -22.52 -0.20 -2.29
C GLY A 474 -22.63 1.33 -2.26
N ILE A 475 -21.62 2.06 -1.78
CA ILE A 475 -21.65 3.53 -1.80
C ILE A 475 -21.52 4.04 -3.24
N LEU A 476 -20.62 3.46 -4.05
CA LEU A 476 -20.47 3.84 -5.45
C LEU A 476 -21.70 3.45 -6.29
N GLU A 477 -22.28 2.28 -6.03
CA GLU A 477 -23.53 1.86 -6.67
C GLU A 477 -24.70 2.78 -6.31
N GLU A 478 -24.75 3.29 -5.07
CA GLU A 478 -25.77 4.25 -4.65
C GLU A 478 -25.60 5.61 -5.34
N ILE A 479 -24.36 6.11 -5.47
CA ILE A 479 -24.07 7.36 -6.20
C ILE A 479 -24.49 7.25 -7.67
N GLU A 480 -24.20 6.12 -8.32
CA GLU A 480 -24.60 5.85 -9.71
C GLU A 480 -26.14 5.84 -9.85
N GLN A 481 -26.85 5.18 -8.93
CA GLN A 481 -28.33 5.13 -8.93
C GLN A 481 -28.97 6.46 -8.54
N LEU A 482 -28.40 7.22 -7.60
CA LEU A 482 -28.79 8.59 -7.30
C LEU A 482 -28.76 9.44 -8.57
N ALA A 483 -27.64 9.42 -9.28
CA ALA A 483 -27.51 10.19 -10.51
C ALA A 483 -28.51 9.74 -11.59
N LEU A 484 -28.50 8.46 -11.94
CA LEU A 484 -29.23 7.96 -13.11
C LEU A 484 -30.74 7.84 -12.89
N VAL A 485 -31.17 7.49 -11.68
CA VAL A 485 -32.58 7.22 -11.33
C VAL A 485 -33.21 8.44 -10.66
N LYS A 486 -32.68 8.89 -9.53
CA LYS A 486 -33.27 10.02 -8.77
C LYS A 486 -33.14 11.36 -9.52
N TYR A 487 -31.97 11.65 -10.08
CA TYR A 487 -31.68 12.92 -10.76
C TYR A 487 -31.84 12.86 -12.29
N GLY A 488 -32.21 11.70 -12.85
CA GLY A 488 -32.46 11.53 -14.27
C GLY A 488 -31.25 11.83 -15.16
N ALA A 489 -30.04 11.65 -14.64
CA ALA A 489 -28.80 11.99 -15.34
C ALA A 489 -28.65 11.22 -16.66
N LEU A 490 -27.95 11.84 -17.62
CA LEU A 490 -27.58 11.21 -18.89
C LEU A 490 -26.18 10.59 -18.79
N PRO A 491 -25.99 9.32 -19.18
CA PRO A 491 -24.67 8.71 -19.18
C PRO A 491 -23.80 9.26 -20.32
N HIS A 492 -22.48 9.28 -20.11
CA HIS A 492 -21.51 9.42 -21.21
C HIS A 492 -21.38 8.10 -21.99
N TRP A 493 -21.53 8.15 -23.32
CA TRP A 493 -21.54 6.97 -24.19
C TRP A 493 -20.24 6.16 -24.18
N GLY A 494 -19.09 6.81 -23.97
CA GLY A 494 -17.77 6.15 -23.96
C GLY A 494 -17.28 5.56 -22.63
N LYS A 495 -18.02 5.68 -21.51
CA LYS A 495 -17.48 5.40 -20.16
C LYS A 495 -18.23 4.30 -19.39
N ASN A 496 -19.55 4.39 -19.31
CA ASN A 496 -20.29 3.66 -18.28
C ASN A 496 -20.41 2.15 -18.50
N ARG A 497 -20.97 1.47 -17.49
CA ARG A 497 -21.36 0.05 -17.49
C ARG A 497 -22.83 -0.10 -17.95
N ASN A 498 -23.31 -1.34 -18.10
CA ASN A 498 -24.63 -1.61 -18.69
C ASN A 498 -25.78 -0.92 -17.94
N ILE A 499 -25.75 -0.90 -16.61
CA ILE A 499 -26.77 -0.23 -15.77
C ILE A 499 -27.06 1.21 -16.21
N ALA A 500 -26.06 1.94 -16.69
CA ALA A 500 -26.24 3.34 -17.08
C ALA A 500 -27.02 3.53 -18.39
N PHE A 501 -27.07 2.49 -19.22
CA PHE A 501 -27.71 2.52 -20.54
C PHE A 501 -29.11 1.89 -20.54
N ASP A 502 -29.58 1.37 -19.41
CA ASP A 502 -30.92 0.77 -19.33
C ASP A 502 -32.01 1.83 -19.56
N GLY A 503 -32.87 1.57 -20.56
CA GLY A 503 -33.91 2.51 -20.98
C GLY A 503 -33.42 3.89 -21.43
N VAL A 504 -32.11 4.06 -21.71
CA VAL A 504 -31.50 5.38 -21.89
C VAL A 504 -32.09 6.19 -23.05
N MET A 505 -32.55 5.52 -24.11
CA MET A 505 -33.15 6.17 -25.27
C MET A 505 -34.42 6.96 -24.93
N ASN A 506 -35.13 6.59 -23.87
CA ASN A 506 -36.29 7.33 -23.39
C ASN A 506 -35.93 8.73 -22.85
N LYS A 507 -34.64 8.97 -22.56
CA LYS A 507 -34.14 10.25 -22.04
C LYS A 507 -33.72 11.22 -23.15
N TYR A 508 -33.61 10.78 -24.40
CA TYR A 508 -33.18 11.60 -25.53
C TYR A 508 -34.36 12.06 -26.40
N LYS A 509 -34.55 13.38 -26.54
CA LYS A 509 -35.63 13.92 -27.39
C LYS A 509 -35.48 13.54 -28.86
N GLY A 510 -34.23 13.46 -29.35
CA GLY A 510 -33.89 13.09 -30.72
C GLY A 510 -33.88 11.59 -31.01
N ALA A 511 -34.23 10.73 -30.04
CA ALA A 511 -34.11 9.28 -30.17
C ALA A 511 -34.87 8.71 -31.39
N LYS A 512 -36.13 9.14 -31.61
CA LYS A 512 -36.95 8.66 -32.73
C LYS A 512 -36.34 9.03 -34.08
N GLU A 513 -35.92 10.28 -34.23
CA GLU A 513 -35.26 10.78 -35.43
C GLU A 513 -33.92 10.07 -35.68
N PHE A 514 -33.11 9.83 -34.64
CA PHE A 514 -31.88 9.06 -34.75
C PHE A 514 -32.14 7.65 -35.28
N LEU A 515 -33.14 6.95 -34.72
CA LEU A 515 -33.53 5.61 -35.17
C LEU A 515 -34.06 5.61 -36.61
N ARG A 516 -34.78 6.66 -37.02
CA ARG A 516 -35.19 6.84 -38.42
C ARG A 516 -33.97 6.93 -39.34
N VAL A 517 -32.98 7.76 -39.01
CA VAL A 517 -31.75 7.90 -39.80
C VAL A 517 -30.97 6.58 -39.85
N LYS A 518 -30.82 5.90 -38.70
CA LYS A 518 -30.21 4.57 -38.62
C LYS A 518 -30.86 3.58 -39.60
N ASN A 519 -32.18 3.49 -39.61
CA ASN A 519 -32.91 2.57 -40.49
C ASN A 519 -32.76 2.93 -41.98
N VAL A 520 -32.60 4.21 -42.32
CA VAL A 520 -32.34 4.66 -43.70
C VAL A 520 -30.89 4.41 -44.13
N TYR A 521 -29.94 4.52 -43.19
CA TYR A 521 -28.51 4.39 -43.48
C TYR A 521 -28.08 2.93 -43.52
N ASP A 522 -28.66 2.10 -42.65
CA ASP A 522 -28.34 0.69 -42.50
C ASP A 522 -29.63 -0.13 -42.27
N PRO A 523 -30.47 -0.31 -43.32
CA PRO A 523 -31.75 -0.99 -43.19
C PRO A 523 -31.62 -2.47 -42.80
N MET A 524 -30.45 -3.08 -43.04
CA MET A 524 -30.14 -4.46 -42.68
C MET A 524 -29.50 -4.59 -41.29
N GLY A 525 -29.23 -3.46 -40.63
CA GLY A 525 -28.55 -3.43 -39.34
C GLY A 525 -27.15 -4.04 -39.38
N LEU A 526 -26.42 -3.96 -40.50
CA LEU A 526 -25.07 -4.51 -40.64
C LEU A 526 -24.06 -3.89 -39.65
N PHE A 527 -24.20 -2.61 -39.33
CA PHE A 527 -23.41 -1.92 -38.30
C PHE A 527 -23.99 -2.06 -36.88
N SER A 528 -25.11 -2.76 -36.74
CA SER A 528 -25.73 -3.05 -35.46
C SER A 528 -25.21 -4.36 -34.87
N SER A 529 -24.99 -4.36 -33.56
CA SER A 529 -24.73 -5.55 -32.75
C SER A 529 -25.82 -5.73 -31.70
N GLU A 530 -25.85 -6.92 -31.08
CA GLU A 530 -26.77 -7.21 -29.98
C GLU A 530 -26.72 -6.12 -28.91
N TRP A 531 -25.52 -5.77 -28.43
CA TRP A 531 -25.36 -4.74 -27.42
C TRP A 531 -25.87 -3.36 -27.88
N THR A 532 -25.57 -2.92 -29.12
CA THR A 532 -26.09 -1.63 -29.59
C THR A 532 -27.60 -1.64 -29.80
N ASP A 533 -28.19 -2.75 -30.22
CA ASP A 533 -29.64 -2.86 -30.37
C ASP A 533 -30.34 -2.79 -28.99
N GLN A 534 -29.78 -3.40 -27.95
CA GLN A 534 -30.29 -3.30 -26.58
C GLN A 534 -30.22 -1.87 -26.05
N VAL A 535 -29.06 -1.21 -26.21
CA VAL A 535 -28.87 0.19 -25.78
C VAL A 535 -29.81 1.14 -26.52
N LEU A 536 -30.07 0.88 -27.81
CA LEU A 536 -30.96 1.67 -28.65
C LEU A 536 -32.45 1.35 -28.43
N GLY A 537 -32.79 0.43 -27.52
CA GLY A 537 -34.19 0.03 -27.24
C GLY A 537 -34.84 -0.78 -28.36
N LEU A 538 -34.04 -1.40 -29.23
CA LEU A 538 -34.48 -2.27 -30.33
C LEU A 538 -34.55 -3.76 -29.93
N LYS A 539 -33.97 -4.12 -28.78
CA LYS A 539 -34.00 -5.45 -28.16
C LYS A 539 -34.17 -5.35 -26.65
N ASP A 540 -34.56 -6.45 -26.00
CA ASP A 540 -34.72 -6.55 -24.56
C ASP A 540 -33.43 -6.18 -23.81
N GLY A 541 -33.60 -5.42 -22.72
CA GLY A 541 -32.61 -4.50 -22.15
C GLY A 541 -31.18 -5.01 -21.92
N VAL A 542 -30.27 -4.06 -21.69
CA VAL A 542 -28.81 -4.27 -21.53
C VAL A 542 -28.41 -5.02 -20.25
N THR A 543 -29.36 -5.37 -19.41
CA THR A 543 -29.13 -6.01 -18.11
C THR A 543 -28.77 -7.50 -18.29
N ILE A 544 -27.65 -7.92 -17.71
CA ILE A 544 -27.21 -9.33 -17.71
C ILE A 544 -27.31 -9.86 -16.29
N VAL A 545 -28.31 -10.69 -16.03
CA VAL A 545 -28.54 -11.30 -14.71
C VAL A 545 -27.77 -12.62 -14.60
N LYS A 546 -26.78 -12.63 -13.73
CA LYS A 546 -25.99 -13.82 -13.35
C LYS A 546 -25.43 -13.65 -11.94
N GLU A 547 -24.88 -14.71 -11.37
CA GLU A 547 -24.16 -14.60 -10.10
C GLU A 547 -23.09 -13.49 -10.16
N GLY A 548 -23.04 -12.64 -9.13
CA GLY A 548 -22.12 -11.50 -9.06
C GLY A 548 -22.38 -10.36 -10.05
N CYS A 549 -23.50 -10.34 -10.79
CA CYS A 549 -23.72 -9.35 -11.85
C CYS A 549 -23.69 -7.88 -11.40
N ALA A 550 -24.05 -7.59 -10.14
CA ALA A 550 -24.10 -6.22 -9.63
C ALA A 550 -22.68 -5.63 -9.44
N LEU A 551 -21.71 -6.46 -9.02
CA LEU A 551 -20.33 -6.03 -8.79
C LEU A 551 -19.66 -5.45 -10.06
N GLU A 552 -20.03 -5.97 -11.23
CA GLU A 552 -19.57 -5.51 -12.56
C GLU A 552 -20.53 -4.49 -13.21
N GLY A 553 -21.60 -4.07 -12.52
CA GLY A 553 -22.58 -3.11 -13.05
C GLY A 553 -23.38 -3.65 -14.25
N LEU A 554 -23.53 -4.98 -14.32
CA LEU A 554 -24.30 -5.65 -15.36
C LEU A 554 -25.78 -5.73 -15.01
N CYS A 555 -26.12 -5.61 -13.72
CA CYS A 555 -27.49 -5.61 -13.20
C CYS A 555 -27.57 -4.72 -11.95
N ILE A 556 -28.77 -4.23 -11.63
CA ILE A 556 -29.08 -3.77 -10.27
C ILE A 556 -29.38 -5.00 -9.42
N CYS A 557 -28.86 -5.05 -8.18
CA CYS A 557 -29.08 -6.23 -7.35
C CYS A 557 -30.57 -6.37 -7.00
N SER A 558 -31.11 -7.58 -7.14
CA SER A 558 -32.47 -7.94 -6.70
C SER A 558 -32.47 -9.16 -5.79
N LYS A 559 -31.42 -9.98 -5.86
CA LYS A 559 -31.16 -11.15 -5.02
C LYS A 559 -29.76 -11.08 -4.45
N ASP A 560 -29.55 -11.67 -3.28
CA ASP A 560 -28.24 -11.65 -2.62
C ASP A 560 -27.14 -12.29 -3.47
N ILE A 561 -27.46 -13.29 -4.29
CA ILE A 561 -26.50 -13.95 -5.21
C ILE A 561 -25.89 -12.98 -6.25
N HIS A 562 -26.51 -11.83 -6.51
CA HIS A 562 -25.93 -10.80 -7.39
C HIS A 562 -24.75 -10.06 -6.73
N CYS A 563 -24.58 -10.19 -5.41
CA CYS A 563 -23.61 -9.45 -4.59
C CYS A 563 -22.48 -10.31 -4.00
N ALA A 564 -22.34 -11.58 -4.39
CA ALA A 564 -21.37 -12.52 -3.81
C ALA A 564 -21.56 -12.77 -2.29
N PRO A 565 -22.65 -13.44 -1.88
CA PRO A 565 -22.98 -13.71 -0.47
C PRO A 565 -21.95 -14.64 0.20
N SER A 566 -21.26 -15.47 -0.57
CA SER A 566 -20.12 -16.27 -0.10
C SER A 566 -18.95 -15.43 0.45
N LYS A 567 -18.88 -14.15 0.10
CA LYS A 567 -17.90 -13.17 0.59
C LYS A 567 -18.51 -12.16 1.57
N GLY A 568 -19.72 -12.42 2.07
CA GLY A 568 -20.38 -11.60 3.09
C GLY A 568 -21.13 -10.37 2.58
N TYR A 569 -21.32 -10.24 1.25
CA TYR A 569 -22.02 -9.12 0.64
C TYR A 569 -23.42 -9.52 0.18
N PHE A 570 -24.40 -8.67 0.48
CA PHE A 570 -25.81 -8.95 0.25
C PHE A 570 -26.51 -7.75 -0.39
N CYS A 571 -27.63 -8.02 -1.07
CA CYS A 571 -28.39 -6.97 -1.76
C CYS A 571 -29.29 -6.22 -0.78
N ARG A 572 -29.05 -4.94 -0.58
CA ARG A 572 -29.76 -4.10 0.41
C ARG A 572 -30.24 -2.79 -0.21
N PRO A 573 -31.24 -2.11 0.39
CA PRO A 573 -31.59 -0.74 0.03
C PRO A 573 -30.39 0.21 0.21
N GLY A 574 -30.36 1.31 -0.56
CA GLY A 574 -29.42 2.41 -0.36
C GLY A 574 -29.57 3.08 1.01
N LYS A 575 -28.53 3.78 1.47
CA LYS A 575 -28.48 4.46 2.77
C LYS A 575 -29.20 5.81 2.78
N ILE A 576 -29.13 6.55 1.68
CA ILE A 576 -29.76 7.87 1.47
C ILE A 576 -30.90 7.76 0.45
N PHE A 577 -30.73 6.97 -0.61
CA PHE A 577 -31.74 6.71 -1.61
C PHE A 577 -32.27 5.29 -1.47
N ASN A 578 -33.37 5.14 -0.71
CA ASN A 578 -33.93 3.84 -0.35
C ASN A 578 -34.37 2.98 -1.56
N ASP A 579 -34.70 3.59 -2.70
CA ASP A 579 -35.05 2.86 -3.92
C ASP A 579 -33.81 2.26 -4.61
N ALA A 580 -32.61 2.74 -4.30
CA ALA A 580 -31.38 2.12 -4.78
C ALA A 580 -31.24 0.72 -4.19
N ARG A 581 -30.67 -0.19 -4.97
CA ARG A 581 -30.31 -1.53 -4.51
C ARG A 581 -28.81 -1.72 -4.66
N ILE A 582 -28.15 -2.00 -3.54
CA ILE A 582 -26.70 -1.97 -3.42
C ILE A 582 -26.15 -3.24 -2.77
N CYS A 583 -24.94 -3.61 -3.14
CA CYS A 583 -24.18 -4.70 -2.54
C CYS A 583 -23.41 -4.20 -1.33
N PHE A 584 -23.83 -4.64 -0.14
CA PHE A 584 -23.28 -4.17 1.13
C PHE A 584 -22.85 -5.34 2.03
N SER A 585 -21.72 -5.15 2.73
CA SER A 585 -21.17 -6.14 3.67
C SER A 585 -21.85 -6.05 5.04
N LEU A 586 -22.22 -7.18 5.63
CA LEU A 586 -22.71 -7.23 7.00
C LEU A 586 -21.54 -7.56 7.96
N PRO A 587 -21.40 -6.87 9.11
CA PRO A 587 -20.45 -7.32 10.12
C PRO A 587 -20.80 -8.74 10.56
N PRO A 588 -19.79 -9.58 10.91
CA PRO A 588 -20.06 -10.90 11.49
C PRO A 588 -20.96 -10.69 12.71
N LYS A 589 -22.13 -11.33 12.70
CA LYS A 589 -23.09 -11.25 13.80
C LYS A 589 -22.42 -11.77 15.07
N ASP A 590 -22.40 -10.94 16.11
CA ASP A 590 -22.30 -11.38 17.50
C ASP A 590 -23.31 -12.51 17.74
N PRO A 591 -22.95 -13.59 18.46
CA PRO A 591 -23.91 -14.58 18.90
C PRO A 591 -24.60 -14.11 20.18
N ILE A 592 -25.20 -12.90 20.22
CA ILE A 592 -26.10 -12.50 21.30
C ILE A 592 -27.21 -11.61 20.74
N LYS A 593 -28.45 -12.10 20.75
CA LYS A 593 -29.66 -11.27 20.66
C LYS A 593 -30.34 -11.27 22.02
N CYS A 594 -30.31 -10.13 22.71
CA CYS A 594 -31.26 -9.83 23.78
C CYS A 594 -32.24 -8.77 23.21
N SER A 595 -33.55 -9.04 23.26
CA SER A 595 -34.54 -8.02 22.89
C SER A 595 -34.81 -7.09 24.08
N SER A 596 -34.74 -5.78 23.81
CA SER A 596 -35.38 -4.63 24.49
C SER A 596 -35.88 -4.78 25.93
N SER A 597 -35.40 -3.85 26.77
CA SER A 597 -36.08 -3.28 27.95
C SER A 597 -36.61 -4.28 29.00
N SER A 598 -35.72 -5.10 29.56
CA SER A 598 -35.66 -5.47 30.99
C SER A 598 -34.62 -6.57 31.13
N ASN A 599 -33.51 -6.27 31.81
CA ASN A 599 -32.39 -7.19 32.03
C ASN A 599 -32.77 -8.33 33.01
N THR A 600 -33.76 -9.16 32.69
CA THR A 600 -34.25 -10.16 33.65
C THR A 600 -34.77 -11.48 33.08
N ASN A 601 -34.58 -11.84 31.81
CA ASN A 601 -34.79 -13.23 31.35
C ASN A 601 -34.00 -13.59 30.07
N CYS A 602 -32.85 -14.24 30.25
CA CYS A 602 -32.17 -14.96 29.17
C CYS A 602 -32.45 -16.46 29.33
N THR A 603 -33.34 -17.03 28.51
CA THR A 603 -33.59 -18.47 28.49
C THR A 603 -32.66 -19.13 27.47
N ILE A 604 -31.67 -19.89 27.95
CA ILE A 604 -30.95 -20.88 27.14
C ILE A 604 -31.63 -22.22 27.40
N THR A 605 -32.46 -22.68 26.46
CA THR A 605 -32.74 -24.11 26.32
C THR A 605 -31.56 -24.73 25.59
N ASN A 606 -30.79 -25.55 26.30
CA ASN A 606 -30.23 -26.73 25.67
C ASN A 606 -30.34 -27.91 26.64
N SER A 607 -30.91 -28.98 26.10
CA SER A 607 -31.07 -30.29 26.71
C SER A 607 -29.74 -30.86 27.23
N TYR A 608 -29.84 -31.59 28.35
CA TYR A 608 -28.82 -32.33 29.11
C TYR A 608 -28.13 -31.59 30.26
N GLY A 609 -28.81 -31.59 31.42
CA GLY A 609 -28.37 -32.33 32.60
C GLY A 609 -27.18 -31.81 33.43
N THR A 610 -27.49 -31.36 34.64
CA THR A 610 -26.72 -31.55 35.90
C THR A 610 -25.21 -31.23 35.90
N PHE A 611 -24.83 -30.13 36.56
CA PHE A 611 -23.53 -30.02 37.22
C PHE A 611 -23.45 -31.03 38.39
N PRO A 612 -22.33 -31.75 38.60
CA PRO A 612 -21.18 -31.14 39.28
C PRO A 612 -19.79 -31.59 38.78
N ASN A 613 -18.78 -30.81 39.19
CA ASN A 613 -17.34 -31.12 39.17
C ASN A 613 -16.61 -31.20 37.82
N ARG A 614 -16.23 -30.03 37.29
CA ARG A 614 -14.88 -29.79 36.73
C ARG A 614 -14.67 -28.28 36.68
N MET A 615 -13.81 -27.74 37.57
CA MET A 615 -13.22 -26.43 37.33
C MET A 615 -12.56 -26.48 35.95
N SER A 616 -13.03 -25.65 35.02
CA SER A 616 -12.36 -25.44 33.74
C SER A 616 -10.92 -25.02 34.01
N LYS A 617 -9.94 -25.80 33.54
CA LYS A 617 -8.50 -25.60 33.76
C LYS A 617 -7.92 -24.55 32.79
N THR A 618 -8.54 -23.39 32.68
CA THR A 618 -8.04 -22.30 31.82
C THR A 618 -6.68 -21.81 32.34
N LYS A 619 -5.64 -21.95 31.51
CA LYS A 619 -4.30 -21.40 31.78
C LYS A 619 -4.24 -19.91 31.45
N MET A 620 -3.45 -19.15 32.21
CA MET A 620 -3.31 -17.70 32.10
C MET A 620 -1.86 -17.32 31.79
N LYS A 621 -1.65 -16.30 30.95
CA LYS A 621 -0.33 -15.69 30.72
C LYS A 621 -0.38 -14.18 30.69
N VAL A 622 0.69 -13.55 31.17
CA VAL A 622 0.83 -12.09 31.19
C VAL A 622 1.51 -11.62 29.91
N ALA A 623 0.90 -10.66 29.23
CA ALA A 623 1.46 -10.01 28.05
C ALA A 623 1.62 -8.51 28.29
N THR A 624 2.75 -7.96 27.86
CA THR A 624 3.04 -6.53 27.97
C THR A 624 2.71 -5.80 26.67
N ARG A 625 2.65 -4.46 26.73
CA ARG A 625 2.38 -3.59 25.57
C ARG A 625 3.34 -3.82 24.40
N PHE A 626 4.60 -4.11 24.71
CA PHE A 626 5.65 -4.40 23.74
C PHE A 626 6.43 -5.64 24.19
N SER A 627 6.11 -6.79 23.62
CA SER A 627 6.76 -8.06 23.94
C SER A 627 7.97 -8.29 23.03
N HIS A 628 9.16 -8.35 23.63
CA HIS A 628 10.42 -8.78 23.00
C HIS A 628 10.82 -10.20 23.45
N SER A 629 9.82 -11.04 23.75
CA SER A 629 10.01 -12.40 24.24
C SER A 629 9.65 -13.45 23.19
N ILE A 630 10.13 -14.68 23.39
CA ILE A 630 9.75 -15.83 22.56
C ILE A 630 8.22 -16.02 22.66
N PRO A 631 7.49 -16.22 21.55
CA PRO A 631 6.04 -16.38 21.57
C PRO A 631 5.53 -17.42 22.59
N LYS A 632 6.27 -18.52 22.78
CA LYS A 632 5.92 -19.58 23.74
C LYS A 632 5.91 -19.16 25.21
N LEU A 633 6.58 -18.07 25.58
CA LEU A 633 6.57 -17.54 26.96
C LEU A 633 5.22 -16.88 27.31
N VAL A 634 4.58 -16.25 26.32
CA VAL A 634 3.35 -15.45 26.49
C VAL A 634 2.08 -16.17 26.02
N CYS A 635 2.20 -17.33 25.38
CA CYS A 635 1.05 -18.15 24.97
C CYS A 635 0.61 -19.11 26.10
N PRO A 636 -0.67 -19.09 26.52
CA PRO A 636 -1.22 -20.11 27.41
C PRO A 636 -1.35 -21.45 26.67
N SER A 637 -1.41 -22.55 27.43
CA SER A 637 -1.65 -23.89 26.87
C SER A 637 -3.15 -24.15 26.68
N GLY A 638 -3.54 -24.67 25.51
CA GLY A 638 -4.94 -24.99 25.16
C GLY A 638 -5.68 -23.86 24.44
N GLU A 639 -6.78 -24.20 23.76
CA GLU A 639 -7.58 -23.24 22.96
C GLU A 639 -8.37 -22.24 23.84
N ASP A 640 -8.67 -22.60 25.09
CA ASP A 640 -9.43 -21.77 26.06
C ASP A 640 -8.54 -20.89 26.96
N GLY A 641 -7.27 -20.67 26.58
CA GLY A 641 -6.29 -19.95 27.40
C GLY A 641 -6.53 -18.44 27.49
N LEU A 642 -6.26 -17.83 28.65
CA LEU A 642 -6.43 -16.40 28.91
C LEU A 642 -5.10 -15.64 28.83
N ILE A 643 -5.09 -14.50 28.12
CA ILE A 643 -3.96 -13.56 28.12
C ILE A 643 -4.35 -12.29 28.89
N ILE A 644 -3.57 -11.95 29.91
CA ILE A 644 -3.74 -10.74 30.73
C ILE A 644 -2.78 -9.68 30.22
N SER A 645 -3.32 -8.60 29.63
CA SER A 645 -2.50 -7.48 29.13
C SER A 645 -2.26 -6.43 30.21
N THR A 646 -0.99 -6.09 30.48
CA THR A 646 -0.63 -4.98 31.38
C THR A 646 -0.52 -3.63 30.67
N LYS A 647 -0.96 -3.51 29.41
CA LYS A 647 -0.75 -2.29 28.60
C LYS A 647 -1.32 -1.00 29.22
N ASN A 648 -2.39 -1.15 30.01
CA ASN A 648 -3.11 -0.05 30.65
C ASN A 648 -2.61 0.21 32.09
N LEU A 649 -1.74 -0.63 32.64
CA LEU A 649 -1.04 -0.40 33.90
C LEU A 649 0.20 0.46 33.63
N ASN A 650 0.01 1.68 33.14
CA ASN A 650 1.07 2.50 32.55
C ASN A 650 1.31 3.84 33.27
N HIS A 651 0.97 3.92 34.56
CA HIS A 651 1.16 5.11 35.38
C HIS A 651 2.42 5.03 36.26
N VAL A 652 3.11 6.17 36.39
CA VAL A 652 4.08 6.40 37.47
C VAL A 652 3.27 6.77 38.71
N VAL A 653 3.32 5.93 39.74
CA VAL A 653 2.49 6.05 40.94
C VAL A 653 3.06 7.10 41.88
N GLU A 654 4.38 7.07 42.09
CA GLU A 654 5.06 7.96 43.06
C GLU A 654 6.54 8.14 42.67
N ILE A 655 7.07 9.34 42.93
CA ILE A 655 8.50 9.64 42.85
C ILE A 655 8.93 10.29 44.16
N ASP A 656 9.79 9.62 44.92
CA ASP A 656 10.41 10.14 46.13
C ASP A 656 11.86 10.54 45.81
N ALA A 657 12.10 11.84 45.68
CA ALA A 657 13.41 12.40 45.37
C ALA A 657 14.42 12.25 46.52
N GLU A 658 13.96 12.28 47.77
CA GLU A 658 14.79 12.19 48.96
C GLU A 658 15.25 10.73 49.18
N ALA A 659 14.29 9.80 49.18
CA ALA A 659 14.59 8.37 49.22
C ALA A 659 15.18 7.87 47.90
N LYS A 660 15.16 8.65 46.81
CA LYS A 660 15.63 8.28 45.47
C LYS A 660 14.92 7.01 44.99
N THR A 661 13.61 6.94 45.17
CA THR A 661 12.79 5.81 44.73
C THR A 661 11.69 6.25 43.78
N MET A 662 11.26 5.34 42.92
CA MET A 662 10.13 5.55 42.02
C MET A 662 9.25 4.29 42.03
N THR A 663 7.98 4.47 42.37
CA THR A 663 6.96 3.43 42.28
C THR A 663 6.17 3.60 40.99
N LEU A 664 6.04 2.53 40.23
CA LEU A 664 5.47 2.57 38.88
C LEU A 664 4.72 1.28 38.57
N GLU A 665 3.71 1.38 37.72
CA GLU A 665 2.94 0.23 37.26
C GLU A 665 3.71 -0.60 36.21
N SER A 666 3.43 -1.90 36.13
CA SER A 666 4.25 -2.84 35.33
C SER A 666 4.23 -2.62 33.81
N GLY A 667 3.24 -1.90 33.28
CA GLY A 667 3.13 -1.49 31.89
C GLY A 667 3.85 -0.17 31.54
N VAL A 668 4.41 0.55 32.52
CA VAL A 668 5.24 1.75 32.28
C VAL A 668 6.46 1.37 31.44
N THR A 669 6.72 2.14 30.38
CA THR A 669 7.88 1.93 29.49
C THR A 669 9.17 2.50 30.07
N LEU A 670 10.31 1.98 29.63
CA LEU A 670 11.62 2.49 30.03
C LEU A 670 11.78 3.98 29.67
N ARG A 671 11.21 4.43 28.55
CA ARG A 671 11.17 5.85 28.18
C ARG A 671 10.40 6.70 29.19
N GLN A 672 9.21 6.25 29.59
CA GLN A 672 8.41 6.97 30.59
C GLN A 672 9.16 7.06 31.92
N LEU A 673 9.73 5.96 32.41
CA LEU A 673 10.58 5.94 33.61
C LEU A 673 11.73 6.94 33.50
N ILE A 674 12.51 6.89 32.42
CA ILE A 674 13.67 7.78 32.22
C ILE A 674 13.24 9.25 32.15
N SER A 675 12.15 9.54 31.43
CA SER A 675 11.57 10.89 31.32
C SER A 675 11.14 11.43 32.68
N GLU A 676 10.27 10.73 33.39
CA GLU A 676 9.75 11.20 34.68
C GLU A 676 10.84 11.26 35.76
N GLY A 677 11.77 10.30 35.76
CA GLY A 677 12.92 10.31 36.65
C GLY A 677 13.82 11.52 36.42
N SER A 678 14.09 11.85 35.16
CA SER A 678 14.93 13.01 34.81
C SER A 678 14.32 14.34 35.26
N LYS A 679 12.99 14.49 35.17
CA LYS A 679 12.28 15.67 35.68
C LYS A 679 12.47 15.85 37.19
N ALA A 680 12.56 14.74 37.92
CA ALA A 680 12.81 14.72 39.36
C ALA A 680 14.32 14.76 39.72
N GLY A 681 15.22 14.98 38.76
CA GLY A 681 16.67 14.99 39.03
C GLY A 681 17.26 13.61 39.32
N LEU A 682 16.55 12.54 38.96
CA LEU A 682 16.96 11.15 39.18
C LEU A 682 17.26 10.43 37.85
N ALA A 683 18.07 9.39 37.92
CA ALA A 683 18.44 8.57 36.77
C ALA A 683 18.54 7.08 37.17
N LEU A 684 18.10 6.21 36.27
CA LEU A 684 18.35 4.78 36.36
C LEU A 684 19.81 4.52 35.93
N PRO A 685 20.65 3.88 36.76
CA PRO A 685 22.09 3.81 36.47
C PRO A 685 22.45 3.03 35.22
N TYR A 686 21.80 1.88 35.01
CA TYR A 686 22.01 1.01 33.84
C TYR A 686 20.69 0.38 33.40
N ALA A 687 20.46 0.33 32.09
CA ALA A 687 19.26 -0.25 31.51
C ALA A 687 19.56 -0.80 30.09
N PRO A 688 18.65 -1.63 29.52
CA PRO A 688 18.73 -2.02 28.11
C PRO A 688 18.64 -0.81 27.16
N TYR A 689 19.17 -0.96 25.94
CA TYR A 689 19.27 0.14 24.97
C TYR A 689 17.98 0.54 24.26
N TRP A 690 16.85 -0.13 24.54
CA TRP A 690 15.60 0.03 23.80
C TRP A 690 14.46 0.59 24.66
N TRP A 691 13.90 1.72 24.22
CA TRP A 691 12.90 2.51 24.97
C TRP A 691 11.53 1.86 25.17
N GLY A 692 11.10 1.00 24.25
CA GLY A 692 9.77 0.39 24.28
C GLY A 692 9.56 -0.68 25.35
N LEU A 693 10.62 -1.13 26.04
CA LEU A 693 10.48 -2.18 27.06
C LEU A 693 9.65 -1.68 28.25
N THR A 694 8.60 -2.41 28.59
CA THR A 694 7.84 -2.21 29.84
C THR A 694 8.61 -2.79 31.03
N ILE A 695 8.47 -2.22 32.22
CA ILE A 695 9.15 -2.71 33.41
C ILE A 695 8.76 -4.15 33.76
N GLY A 696 7.48 -4.52 33.65
CA GLY A 696 7.02 -5.90 33.83
C GLY A 696 7.68 -6.90 32.87
N GLY A 697 7.90 -6.49 31.61
CA GLY A 697 8.61 -7.29 30.61
C GLY A 697 10.10 -7.46 30.95
N ILE A 698 10.75 -6.39 31.43
CA ILE A 698 12.16 -6.41 31.85
C ILE A 698 12.39 -7.40 33.00
N LEU A 699 11.52 -7.36 34.02
CA LEU A 699 11.55 -8.31 35.13
C LEU A 699 11.19 -9.71 34.67
N GLY A 700 10.20 -9.86 33.78
CA GLY A 700 9.79 -11.15 33.23
C GLY A 700 10.90 -11.89 32.47
N THR A 701 11.78 -11.20 31.73
CA THR A 701 12.75 -11.84 30.82
C THR A 701 14.21 -11.67 31.18
N ARG A 702 14.54 -11.05 32.32
CA ARG A 702 15.92 -10.71 32.72
C ARG A 702 16.65 -9.82 31.70
N ALA A 703 15.99 -8.74 31.26
CA ALA A 703 16.64 -7.76 30.40
C ALA A 703 17.66 -6.92 31.20
N HIS A 704 18.81 -6.61 30.59
CA HIS A 704 19.96 -5.99 31.27
C HIS A 704 20.69 -4.95 30.39
N GLY A 705 21.42 -4.05 31.05
CA GLY A 705 22.40 -3.13 30.46
C GLY A 705 23.79 -3.76 30.37
N SER A 706 24.83 -2.92 30.37
CA SER A 706 26.24 -3.37 30.34
C SER A 706 27.07 -2.62 31.39
N THR A 707 27.61 -3.33 32.38
CA THR A 707 28.57 -2.82 33.37
C THR A 707 29.14 -3.98 34.21
N LEU A 708 30.34 -3.82 34.77
CA LEU A 708 30.85 -4.61 35.89
C LEU A 708 30.90 -3.80 37.20
N TRP A 709 30.45 -2.55 37.16
CA TRP A 709 30.56 -1.58 38.24
C TRP A 709 29.21 -1.33 38.93
N GLY A 710 29.25 -1.01 40.22
CA GLY A 710 28.09 -0.58 40.99
C GLY A 710 27.18 -1.72 41.48
N LYS A 711 25.91 -1.39 41.75
CA LYS A 711 24.93 -2.30 42.38
C LYS A 711 24.38 -3.38 41.45
N GLY A 712 24.61 -3.28 40.15
CA GLY A 712 24.10 -4.25 39.19
C GLY A 712 23.95 -3.71 37.78
N SER A 713 24.06 -4.61 36.82
CA SER A 713 23.90 -4.34 35.39
C SER A 713 22.45 -4.50 34.90
N SER A 714 21.58 -5.07 35.72
CA SER A 714 20.19 -5.34 35.36
C SER A 714 19.21 -4.45 36.12
N VAL A 715 18.07 -4.13 35.51
CA VAL A 715 17.05 -3.27 36.15
C VAL A 715 16.47 -3.93 37.41
N HIS A 716 16.37 -5.26 37.44
CA HIS A 716 15.88 -6.00 38.61
C HIS A 716 16.81 -5.90 39.83
N ASP A 717 18.09 -5.53 39.64
CA ASP A 717 19.03 -5.29 40.75
C ASP A 717 18.69 -4.00 41.52
N TYR A 718 17.88 -3.12 40.91
CA TYR A 718 17.42 -1.87 41.51
C TYR A 718 16.01 -1.96 42.10
N VAL A 719 15.35 -3.12 42.05
CA VAL A 719 14.01 -3.32 42.63
C VAL A 719 14.12 -3.48 44.14
N VAL A 720 13.50 -2.57 44.88
CA VAL A 720 13.43 -2.57 46.36
C VAL A 720 12.05 -2.97 46.88
N GLY A 721 11.05 -3.04 46.00
CA GLY A 721 9.73 -3.56 46.31
C GLY A 721 8.88 -3.81 45.06
N LEU A 722 7.86 -4.64 45.19
CA LEU A 722 6.90 -4.93 44.12
C LEU A 722 5.58 -5.46 44.65
N THR A 723 4.51 -5.35 43.86
CA THR A 723 3.21 -5.93 44.16
C THR A 723 2.86 -7.01 43.15
N ILE A 724 2.48 -8.20 43.62
CA ILE A 724 2.01 -9.32 42.80
C ILE A 724 0.55 -9.64 43.10
N VAL A 725 -0.22 -9.82 42.05
CA VAL A 725 -1.58 -10.36 42.07
C VAL A 725 -1.52 -11.81 41.60
N SER A 726 -1.95 -12.74 42.45
CA SER A 726 -1.84 -14.20 42.25
C SER A 726 -3.17 -14.89 42.58
N PRO A 727 -3.40 -16.13 42.09
CA PRO A 727 -4.60 -16.90 42.47
C PRO A 727 -4.65 -17.13 43.98
N GLY A 728 -5.83 -16.98 44.57
CA GLY A 728 -6.12 -17.23 45.99
C GLY A 728 -7.09 -18.40 46.19
N GLY A 729 -7.24 -18.84 47.44
CA GLY A 729 -8.26 -19.80 47.82
C GLY A 729 -9.67 -19.18 47.88
N PHE A 730 -10.68 -20.01 48.18
CA PHE A 730 -12.05 -19.54 48.43
C PHE A 730 -12.10 -18.47 49.54
N GLU A 731 -11.31 -18.67 50.60
CA GLU A 731 -11.21 -17.76 51.74
C GLU A 731 -10.54 -16.42 51.40
N ASP A 732 -9.74 -16.36 50.33
CA ASP A 732 -9.07 -15.15 49.84
C ASP A 732 -9.91 -14.41 48.77
N GLY A 733 -11.16 -14.83 48.52
CA GLY A 733 -11.95 -14.27 47.41
C GLY A 733 -11.39 -14.61 46.02
N TYR A 734 -10.70 -15.74 45.89
CA TYR A 734 -10.06 -16.28 44.68
C TYR A 734 -8.85 -15.49 44.15
N VAL A 735 -8.47 -14.35 44.75
CA VAL A 735 -7.34 -13.51 44.31
C VAL A 735 -6.55 -13.00 45.52
N LYS A 736 -5.23 -13.19 45.50
CA LYS A 736 -4.31 -12.73 46.54
C LYS A 736 -3.39 -11.64 46.02
N VAL A 737 -3.35 -10.50 46.72
CA VAL A 737 -2.44 -9.38 46.44
C VAL A 737 -1.36 -9.34 47.51
N ARG A 738 -0.09 -9.42 47.12
CA ARG A 738 1.06 -9.38 48.04
C ARG A 738 1.99 -8.23 47.67
N LYS A 739 2.32 -7.40 48.66
CA LYS A 739 3.35 -6.35 48.55
C LYS A 739 4.64 -6.89 49.15
N LEU A 740 5.71 -6.90 48.37
CA LEU A 740 7.03 -7.37 48.76
C LEU A 740 8.00 -6.19 48.86
N ASN A 741 8.92 -6.26 49.81
CA ASN A 741 10.02 -5.32 50.00
C ASN A 741 11.34 -6.08 50.29
N ASP A 742 12.44 -5.36 50.51
CA ASP A 742 13.77 -5.96 50.70
C ASP A 742 13.88 -6.93 51.91
N SER A 743 12.95 -6.89 52.88
CA SER A 743 12.89 -7.84 53.99
C SER A 743 12.17 -9.16 53.64
N ASP A 744 11.42 -9.20 52.54
CA ASP A 744 10.70 -10.39 52.09
C ASP A 744 11.60 -11.31 51.27
N GLN A 745 11.77 -12.56 51.73
CA GLN A 745 12.58 -13.56 51.04
C GLN A 745 12.08 -13.87 49.62
N ASP A 746 10.77 -13.73 49.38
CA ASP A 746 10.13 -14.01 48.10
C ASP A 746 10.43 -12.93 47.04
N LEU A 747 10.94 -11.75 47.42
CA LEU A 747 11.26 -10.66 46.49
C LEU A 747 12.29 -11.10 45.43
N ASN A 748 13.28 -11.91 45.79
CA ASN A 748 14.32 -12.37 44.86
C ASN A 748 13.80 -13.37 43.82
N ALA A 749 12.70 -14.09 44.11
CA ALA A 749 12.00 -14.90 43.12
C ALA A 749 11.18 -14.00 42.16
N ALA A 750 10.56 -12.95 42.70
CA ALA A 750 9.72 -12.04 41.94
C ALA A 750 10.47 -11.08 41.01
N LYS A 751 11.74 -10.75 41.31
CA LYS A 751 12.63 -9.93 40.48
C LYS A 751 12.84 -10.48 39.06
N VAL A 752 12.85 -11.81 38.89
CA VAL A 752 12.84 -12.49 37.59
C VAL A 752 11.94 -13.73 37.63
N SER A 753 10.72 -13.61 37.11
CA SER A 753 9.65 -14.58 37.39
C SER A 753 9.01 -15.26 36.20
N LEU A 754 9.35 -14.91 34.95
CA LEU A 754 8.73 -15.47 33.73
C LEU A 754 7.19 -15.36 33.67
N GLY A 755 6.58 -14.56 34.56
CA GLY A 755 5.13 -14.46 34.72
C GLY A 755 4.47 -15.65 35.42
N VAL A 756 5.24 -16.60 35.99
CA VAL A 756 4.68 -17.82 36.62
C VAL A 756 4.27 -17.66 38.08
N LEU A 757 4.57 -16.50 38.69
CA LEU A 757 4.17 -16.18 40.07
C LEU A 757 2.84 -15.37 40.13
N GLY A 758 2.27 -15.02 38.97
CA GLY A 758 1.12 -14.11 38.85
C GLY A 758 1.46 -12.81 38.13
N VAL A 759 0.57 -11.82 38.26
CA VAL A 759 0.67 -10.51 37.59
C VAL A 759 1.40 -9.52 38.49
N ILE A 760 2.58 -9.07 38.09
CA ILE A 760 3.21 -7.90 38.72
C ILE A 760 2.38 -6.67 38.35
N SER A 761 1.81 -5.99 39.33
CA SER A 761 1.01 -4.78 39.13
C SER A 761 1.82 -3.50 39.30
N GLN A 762 2.67 -3.45 40.34
CA GLN A 762 3.52 -2.29 40.68
C GLN A 762 4.93 -2.72 41.04
N VAL A 763 5.90 -1.84 40.81
CA VAL A 763 7.34 -2.02 41.09
C VAL A 763 7.89 -0.74 41.68
N THR A 764 8.69 -0.83 42.74
CA THR A 764 9.45 0.28 43.32
C THR A 764 10.93 0.11 43.03
N LEU A 765 11.51 1.08 42.33
CA LEU A 765 12.92 1.07 41.91
C LEU A 765 13.74 2.09 42.71
N LYS A 766 14.96 1.72 43.07
CA LYS A 766 15.99 2.64 43.60
C LYS A 766 16.74 3.31 42.45
N LEU A 767 16.71 4.62 42.42
CA LEU A 767 17.39 5.47 41.43
C LEU A 767 18.63 6.15 42.03
N GLN A 768 19.35 6.92 41.20
CA GLN A 768 20.48 7.74 41.61
C GLN A 768 20.29 9.19 41.17
N PRO A 769 20.99 10.17 41.77
CA PRO A 769 20.99 11.54 41.25
C PRO A 769 21.43 11.57 39.79
N MET A 770 20.87 12.50 39.02
CA MET A 770 21.20 12.66 37.60
C MET A 770 22.70 12.90 37.40
N PHE A 771 23.30 12.26 36.40
CA PHE A 771 24.74 12.37 36.10
C PHE A 771 24.99 12.45 34.59
N LYS A 772 26.16 12.98 34.22
CA LYS A 772 26.63 13.03 32.83
C LYS A 772 27.54 11.84 32.50
N ARG A 773 27.56 11.48 31.22
CA ARG A 773 28.40 10.43 30.66
C ARG A 773 29.11 10.91 29.40
N SER A 774 30.22 10.24 29.12
CA SER A 774 31.06 10.40 27.93
C SER A 774 31.06 9.08 27.16
N ILE A 775 30.59 9.08 25.91
CA ILE A 775 30.58 7.90 25.04
C ILE A 775 31.60 8.07 23.92
N THR A 776 32.45 7.07 23.74
CA THR A 776 33.45 6.98 22.67
C THR A 776 33.33 5.64 21.95
N TYR A 777 33.29 5.65 20.62
CA TYR A 777 33.47 4.42 19.83
C TYR A 777 34.86 4.40 19.18
N LEU A 778 35.59 3.30 19.34
CA LEU A 778 36.86 3.07 18.67
C LEU A 778 36.75 1.85 17.76
N SER A 779 37.02 2.03 16.47
CA SER A 779 37.15 0.90 15.53
C SER A 779 38.63 0.57 15.34
N LYS A 780 38.99 -0.70 15.53
CA LYS A 780 40.33 -1.21 15.24
C LYS A 780 40.20 -2.33 14.20
N ASN A 781 41.04 -2.29 13.16
CA ASN A 781 41.25 -3.44 12.29
C ASN A 781 42.04 -4.48 13.06
N ASP A 782 41.58 -5.73 13.07
CA ASP A 782 42.28 -6.79 13.78
C ASP A 782 43.51 -7.25 12.99
N ALA A 783 44.70 -6.93 13.50
CA ALA A 783 45.97 -7.26 12.85
C ALA A 783 46.23 -8.78 12.80
N ASP A 784 45.61 -9.55 13.71
CA ASP A 784 45.79 -11.01 13.79
C ASP A 784 44.83 -11.78 12.86
N CYS A 785 43.82 -11.11 12.29
CA CYS A 785 42.82 -11.72 11.40
C CYS A 785 42.78 -11.09 9.98
N GLY A 786 43.66 -10.14 9.67
CA GLY A 786 43.77 -9.47 8.36
C GLY A 786 42.81 -8.29 8.14
N ASP A 787 43.03 -7.52 7.07
CA ASP A 787 42.40 -6.20 6.76
C ASP A 787 40.86 -6.18 6.65
N GLN A 788 40.19 -7.34 6.75
CA GLN A 788 38.74 -7.47 6.61
C GLN A 788 37.98 -7.59 7.95
N HIS A 789 38.66 -7.76 9.08
CA HIS A 789 38.00 -7.93 10.39
C HIS A 789 38.07 -6.65 11.23
N LYS A 790 36.92 -6.14 11.67
CA LYS A 790 36.79 -4.90 12.47
C LYS A 790 36.18 -5.16 13.84
N VAL A 791 36.88 -4.73 14.89
CA VAL A 791 36.34 -4.71 16.26
C VAL A 791 35.99 -3.27 16.62
N VAL A 792 34.78 -3.06 17.15
CA VAL A 792 34.30 -1.75 17.60
C VAL A 792 34.12 -1.76 19.11
N TYR A 793 34.93 -0.97 19.81
CA TYR A 793 34.85 -0.77 21.25
C TYR A 793 33.92 0.41 21.56
N ARG A 794 32.95 0.23 22.46
CA ARG A 794 32.15 1.31 23.05
C ARG A 794 32.65 1.56 24.47
N MET A 795 33.27 2.72 24.68
CA MET A 795 33.68 3.22 26.00
C MET A 795 32.62 4.18 26.51
N ASP A 796 32.23 4.06 27.78
CA ASP A 796 31.09 4.78 28.33
C ASP A 796 31.33 5.10 29.82
N ASP A 797 31.84 6.31 30.07
CA ASP A 797 32.37 6.75 31.37
C ASP A 797 31.51 7.84 32.01
N ARG A 798 31.44 7.88 33.35
CA ARG A 798 30.85 9.02 34.07
C ARG A 798 31.79 10.21 34.03
N VAL A 799 31.25 11.41 33.86
CA VAL A 799 32.02 12.66 33.85
C VAL A 799 31.45 13.68 34.84
N PRO A 800 32.26 14.64 35.32
CA PRO A 800 31.81 15.75 36.14
C PRO A 800 30.60 16.49 35.54
N SER A 801 29.69 16.97 36.38
CA SER A 801 28.42 17.59 35.96
C SER A 801 28.60 18.94 35.25
N ASP A 802 29.70 19.63 35.53
CA ASP A 802 30.12 20.91 34.93
C ASP A 802 30.70 20.75 33.51
N MET A 803 31.06 19.53 33.09
CA MET A 803 31.57 19.27 31.74
C MET A 803 30.51 19.57 30.68
N SER A 804 30.84 20.39 29.67
CA SER A 804 29.90 20.84 28.64
C SER A 804 29.59 19.73 27.62
N GLY A 805 28.33 19.65 27.19
CA GLY A 805 27.88 18.66 26.21
C GLY A 805 26.38 18.38 26.28
N ASN A 806 25.74 18.21 25.12
CA ASN A 806 24.30 17.96 25.02
C ASN A 806 24.00 16.75 24.13
N GLY A 807 24.76 15.67 24.36
CA GLY A 807 24.68 14.44 23.60
C GLY A 807 23.29 13.80 23.62
N LEU A 808 22.91 13.19 22.51
CA LEU A 808 21.71 12.36 22.35
C LEU A 808 22.09 11.07 21.61
N TYR A 809 21.58 9.94 22.09
CA TYR A 809 21.70 8.65 21.41
C TYR A 809 20.37 8.27 20.74
N ASP A 810 20.33 8.28 19.40
CA ASP A 810 19.19 7.80 18.61
C ASP A 810 19.69 6.82 17.52
N SER A 811 19.73 5.54 17.88
CA SER A 811 20.23 4.50 16.99
C SER A 811 19.42 4.40 15.69
N ILE A 812 20.13 4.35 14.55
CA ILE A 812 19.54 4.14 13.22
C ILE A 812 18.63 2.90 13.18
N ILE A 813 18.97 1.85 13.94
CA ILE A 813 18.22 0.59 13.94
C ILE A 813 16.84 0.74 14.56
N PHE A 814 16.70 1.59 15.57
CA PHE A 814 15.44 1.81 16.28
C PHE A 814 14.71 3.10 15.82
N ARG A 815 15.18 3.72 14.72
CA ARG A 815 14.63 4.96 14.18
C ARG A 815 13.45 4.71 13.25
N ALA A 816 12.45 5.59 13.31
CA ALA A 816 11.31 5.54 12.41
C ALA A 816 11.76 5.68 10.96
N THR A 817 11.41 4.71 10.11
CA THR A 817 11.85 4.66 8.70
C THR A 817 10.63 4.50 7.80
N SER A 818 10.67 5.03 6.57
CA SER A 818 9.53 4.92 5.65
C SER A 818 9.22 3.45 5.31
N PRO A 819 7.94 3.05 5.21
CA PRO A 819 7.55 1.70 4.81
C PRO A 819 8.16 1.26 3.47
N LEU A 820 8.38 2.19 2.53
CA LEU A 820 9.02 1.91 1.25
C LEU A 820 10.48 1.48 1.44
N THR A 821 11.27 2.24 2.21
CA THR A 821 12.66 1.90 2.50
C THR A 821 12.74 0.55 3.23
N LEU A 822 11.84 0.31 4.18
CA LEU A 822 11.78 -0.97 4.90
C LEU A 822 11.38 -2.14 3.99
N ALA A 823 10.48 -1.91 3.02
CA ALA A 823 10.13 -2.91 2.01
C ALA A 823 11.29 -3.22 1.07
N ILE A 824 12.09 -2.22 0.67
CA ILE A 824 13.30 -2.42 -0.14
C ILE A 824 14.31 -3.26 0.62
N ILE A 825 14.64 -2.88 1.87
CA ILE A 825 15.61 -3.61 2.68
C ILE A 825 15.18 -5.08 2.84
N ARG A 826 13.91 -5.32 3.20
CA ARG A 826 13.36 -6.68 3.33
C ARG A 826 13.46 -7.47 2.03
N THR A 827 13.06 -6.86 0.91
CA THR A 827 13.01 -7.55 -0.38
C THR A 827 14.41 -7.90 -0.87
N THR A 828 15.38 -7.00 -0.68
CA THR A 828 16.80 -7.25 -0.95
C THR A 828 17.32 -8.44 -0.15
N GLU A 829 17.00 -8.52 1.14
CA GLU A 829 17.41 -9.65 1.99
C GLU A 829 16.69 -10.97 1.63
N GLU A 830 15.40 -10.91 1.28
CA GLU A 830 14.64 -12.06 0.77
C GLU A 830 15.27 -12.60 -0.53
N ILE A 831 15.63 -11.71 -1.45
CA ILE A 831 16.31 -12.06 -2.71
C ILE A 831 17.66 -12.70 -2.44
N GLN A 832 18.53 -12.04 -1.67
CA GLN A 832 19.88 -12.53 -1.37
C GLN A 832 19.89 -13.91 -0.70
N GLU A 833 18.91 -14.19 0.18
CA GLU A 833 18.75 -15.52 0.78
C GLU A 833 18.23 -16.55 -0.23
N SER A 834 17.24 -16.17 -1.05
CA SER A 834 16.67 -17.08 -2.06
C SER A 834 17.66 -17.48 -3.15
N THR A 835 18.57 -16.57 -3.51
CA THR A 835 19.61 -16.78 -4.53
C THR A 835 20.92 -17.31 -3.96
N ARG A 836 21.01 -17.48 -2.63
CA ARG A 836 22.25 -17.85 -1.92
C ARG A 836 23.44 -16.92 -2.25
N ASP A 837 23.17 -15.62 -2.42
CA ASP A 837 24.16 -14.62 -2.80
C ASP A 837 25.00 -14.15 -1.59
N ALA A 838 26.03 -14.93 -1.26
CA ALA A 838 26.97 -14.59 -0.18
C ALA A 838 27.69 -13.25 -0.41
N TYR A 839 27.98 -12.91 -1.67
CA TYR A 839 28.72 -11.71 -2.02
C TYR A 839 27.88 -10.45 -1.84
N GLY A 840 26.64 -10.45 -2.35
CA GLY A 840 25.68 -9.36 -2.14
C GLY A 840 25.39 -9.12 -0.66
N LYS A 841 25.36 -10.17 0.16
CA LYS A 841 25.25 -10.03 1.62
C LYS A 841 26.46 -9.36 2.26
N CYS A 842 27.68 -9.76 1.92
CA CYS A 842 28.88 -9.09 2.41
C CYS A 842 28.97 -7.63 1.94
N LEU A 843 28.53 -7.32 0.73
CA LEU A 843 28.44 -5.93 0.26
C LEU A 843 27.44 -5.12 1.11
N THR A 844 26.27 -5.71 1.40
CA THR A 844 25.23 -5.09 2.24
C THR A 844 25.73 -4.87 3.67
N ALA A 845 26.40 -5.87 4.26
CA ALA A 845 27.00 -5.81 5.59
C ALA A 845 28.08 -4.72 5.70
N ASN A 846 28.96 -4.64 4.70
CA ASN A 846 30.00 -3.60 4.64
C ASN A 846 29.39 -2.19 4.53
N LEU A 847 28.37 -2.03 3.69
CA LEU A 847 27.67 -0.75 3.55
C LEU A 847 26.97 -0.36 4.86
N PHE A 848 26.29 -1.31 5.51
CA PHE A 848 25.59 -1.07 6.77
C PHE A 848 26.56 -0.72 7.91
N THR A 849 27.66 -1.47 8.04
CA THR A 849 28.72 -1.20 9.01
C THR A 849 29.37 0.16 8.77
N TYR A 850 29.63 0.51 7.51
CA TYR A 850 30.12 1.84 7.13
C TYR A 850 29.14 2.95 7.55
N LEU A 851 27.84 2.77 7.32
CA LEU A 851 26.81 3.72 7.72
C LEU A 851 26.72 3.87 9.25
N LEU A 852 26.78 2.77 10.00
CA LEU A 852 26.78 2.79 11.48
C LEU A 852 27.99 3.54 12.04
N ILE A 853 29.19 3.27 11.52
CA ILE A 853 30.42 3.94 11.99
C ILE A 853 30.38 5.44 11.66
N ASN A 854 30.03 5.82 10.42
CA ASN A 854 30.02 7.23 10.00
C ASN A 854 28.87 8.04 10.61
N SER A 855 27.81 7.38 11.07
CA SER A 855 26.73 8.01 11.83
C SER A 855 26.99 8.03 13.34
N ALA A 856 28.18 7.64 13.80
CA ALA A 856 28.51 7.49 15.22
C ALA A 856 27.49 6.62 15.98
N TYR A 857 26.97 5.57 15.34
CA TYR A 857 25.90 4.69 15.84
C TYR A 857 24.61 5.43 16.25
N GLY A 858 24.37 6.63 15.69
CA GLY A 858 23.22 7.47 16.04
C GLY A 858 23.48 8.46 17.18
N LEU A 859 24.73 8.64 17.61
CA LEU A 859 25.09 9.71 18.54
C LEU A 859 25.10 11.07 17.84
N THR A 860 24.49 12.06 18.48
CA THR A 860 24.49 13.45 18.02
C THR A 860 24.86 14.38 19.18
N ASN A 861 25.44 15.53 18.87
CA ASN A 861 25.66 16.61 19.84
C ASN A 861 25.02 17.88 19.30
N ASN A 862 24.13 18.51 20.08
CA ASN A 862 23.35 19.68 19.63
C ASN A 862 22.60 19.48 18.29
N GLY A 863 22.14 18.25 18.01
CA GLY A 863 21.39 17.93 16.78
C GLY A 863 22.25 17.78 15.52
N LEU A 864 23.58 17.95 15.61
CA LEU A 864 24.51 17.68 14.52
C LEU A 864 25.12 16.28 14.69
N SER A 865 25.12 15.49 13.62
CA SER A 865 25.92 14.26 13.53
C SER A 865 27.39 14.66 13.43
N PHE A 866 28.14 14.48 14.52
CA PHE A 866 29.56 14.81 14.60
C PHE A 866 30.41 13.54 14.41
N THR A 867 31.55 13.67 13.74
CA THR A 867 32.51 12.56 13.53
C THR A 867 33.62 12.51 14.59
N GLY A 868 33.43 13.12 15.76
CA GLY A 868 34.45 13.22 16.82
C GLY A 868 33.96 12.72 18.17
N TYR A 869 34.83 12.03 18.91
CA TYR A 869 34.63 11.50 20.26
C TYR A 869 35.51 12.27 21.27
N PRO A 870 35.12 12.37 22.56
CA PRO A 870 33.93 11.79 23.20
C PRO A 870 32.63 12.61 23.02
N ILE A 871 31.48 11.95 23.09
CA ILE A 871 30.15 12.59 23.15
C ILE A 871 29.69 12.67 24.61
N ILE A 872 29.52 13.89 25.12
CA ILE A 872 29.14 14.15 26.51
C ILE A 872 27.66 14.55 26.60
N GLY A 873 26.92 13.97 27.54
CA GLY A 873 25.51 14.29 27.77
C GLY A 873 24.95 13.68 29.05
N TYR A 874 23.75 14.10 29.45
CA TYR A 874 23.07 13.52 30.62
C TYR A 874 22.61 12.08 30.34
N GLN A 875 22.69 11.24 31.37
CA GLN A 875 22.33 9.81 31.31
C GLN A 875 20.99 9.56 30.60
N HIS A 876 19.95 10.33 30.93
CA HIS A 876 18.61 10.14 30.35
C HIS A 876 18.55 10.29 28.81
N ARG A 877 19.51 10.99 28.20
CA ARG A 877 19.61 11.19 26.74
C ARG A 877 20.55 10.21 26.05
N LEU A 878 21.44 9.55 26.79
CA LEU A 878 22.48 8.67 26.26
C LEU A 878 22.26 7.18 26.58
N GLN A 879 21.33 6.88 27.48
CA GLN A 879 21.12 5.52 28.02
C GLN A 879 20.42 4.55 27.06
N SER A 880 19.47 5.03 26.25
CA SER A 880 18.62 4.19 25.39
C SER A 880 18.09 4.98 24.20
N SER A 881 17.58 4.27 23.18
CA SER A 881 17.09 4.84 21.92
C SER A 881 15.85 4.08 21.39
N GLY A 882 15.12 4.67 20.45
CA GLY A 882 14.01 4.01 19.76
C GLY A 882 12.81 4.89 19.48
N THR A 883 12.97 5.84 18.57
CA THR A 883 11.92 6.79 18.17
C THR A 883 10.77 6.17 17.36
N CYS A 884 10.96 4.98 16.77
CA CYS A 884 9.98 4.40 15.85
C CYS A 884 8.63 4.01 16.48
N GLN A 885 8.60 3.63 17.77
CA GLN A 885 7.39 3.11 18.42
C GLN A 885 6.43 4.19 18.90
N ASP A 886 6.95 5.41 19.05
CA ASP A 886 6.21 6.59 19.49
C ASP A 886 6.15 7.63 18.37
N SER A 887 6.48 7.24 17.13
CA SER A 887 6.33 8.11 15.97
C SER A 887 4.85 8.40 15.77
N LEU A 888 4.49 9.67 15.86
CA LEU A 888 3.16 10.16 15.47
C LEU A 888 3.04 10.31 13.94
N ASP A 889 4.15 10.15 13.22
CA ASP A 889 4.20 10.19 11.77
C ASP A 889 3.79 8.83 11.19
N THR A 890 2.57 8.78 10.66
CA THR A 890 1.98 7.61 10.00
C THR A 890 2.74 7.15 8.76
N ASN A 891 3.68 7.94 8.24
CA ASN A 891 4.52 7.59 7.09
C ASN A 891 5.83 6.90 7.49
N THR A 892 6.03 6.63 8.77
CA THR A 892 7.22 5.95 9.29
C THR A 892 6.82 4.77 10.17
N SER A 893 7.66 3.75 10.22
CA SER A 893 7.41 2.54 10.98
C SER A 893 8.70 1.99 11.58
N CYS A 894 8.57 1.14 12.59
CA CYS A 894 9.69 0.31 13.04
C CYS A 894 10.05 -0.72 11.97
N GLY A 895 11.35 -1.01 11.82
CA GLY A 895 11.86 -1.95 10.82
C GLY A 895 11.29 -3.36 10.91
N TRP A 896 10.83 -3.76 12.11
CA TRP A 896 10.24 -5.06 12.40
C TRP A 896 8.72 -5.04 12.59
N ASP A 897 8.03 -3.93 12.25
CA ASP A 897 6.58 -3.86 12.45
C ASP A 897 5.85 -4.87 11.54
N PRO A 898 5.13 -5.85 12.12
CA PRO A 898 4.42 -6.87 11.34
C PRO A 898 3.32 -6.28 10.44
N LYS A 899 2.75 -5.10 10.77
CA LYS A 899 1.69 -4.45 9.98
C LYS A 899 2.16 -4.07 8.58
N ILE A 900 3.40 -3.61 8.46
CA ILE A 900 4.04 -3.30 7.17
C ILE A 900 4.82 -4.49 6.60
N LYS A 901 4.64 -5.69 7.19
CA LYS A 901 5.41 -6.89 6.90
C LYS A 901 6.93 -6.62 7.04
N GLY A 902 7.37 -5.92 8.08
CA GLY A 902 8.77 -5.57 8.31
C GLY A 902 9.74 -6.76 8.33
N GLN A 903 11.01 -6.50 8.58
CA GLN A 903 12.04 -7.54 8.72
C GLN A 903 11.70 -8.48 9.88
N PHE A 904 11.89 -9.78 9.65
CA PHE A 904 11.79 -10.81 10.68
C PHE A 904 13.22 -11.23 11.04
N PHE A 905 13.58 -11.22 12.31
CA PHE A 905 14.90 -11.67 12.76
C PHE A 905 14.79 -12.65 13.93
N TYR A 906 15.79 -13.53 14.04
CA TYR A 906 16.09 -14.29 15.24
C TYR A 906 17.10 -13.51 16.09
N GLN A 907 16.94 -13.63 17.41
CA GLN A 907 17.94 -13.18 18.38
C GLN A 907 18.35 -14.34 19.27
N THR A 908 19.65 -14.65 19.25
CA THR A 908 20.29 -15.57 20.20
C THR A 908 21.08 -14.71 21.18
N SER A 909 20.96 -15.00 22.47
CA SER A 909 21.63 -14.25 23.53
C SER A 909 21.92 -15.14 24.72
N PHE A 910 23.18 -15.29 25.05
CA PHE A 910 23.62 -16.15 26.14
C PHE A 910 24.79 -15.51 26.85
N SER A 911 24.99 -15.88 28.11
CA SER A 911 26.13 -15.35 28.87
C SER A 911 27.04 -16.46 29.35
N ILE A 912 28.33 -16.16 29.26
CA ILE A 912 29.45 -17.02 29.63
C ILE A 912 30.23 -16.30 30.73
N SER A 913 30.68 -17.05 31.73
CA SER A 913 31.46 -16.49 32.84
C SER A 913 32.68 -15.72 32.32
N LEU A 914 33.11 -14.68 33.05
CA LEU A 914 34.30 -13.93 32.66
C LEU A 914 35.55 -14.82 32.53
N SER A 915 35.67 -15.85 33.38
CA SER A 915 36.81 -16.78 33.36
C SER A 915 36.86 -17.67 32.12
N MET A 916 35.71 -17.95 31.50
CA MET A 916 35.62 -18.83 30.32
C MET A 916 35.48 -18.06 29.00
N ALA A 917 35.16 -16.75 29.05
CA ALA A 917 34.86 -15.96 27.86
C ALA A 917 36.00 -15.93 26.83
N LYS A 918 37.27 -15.85 27.29
CA LYS A 918 38.44 -15.90 26.40
C LYS A 918 38.48 -17.21 25.60
N ASN A 919 38.34 -18.34 26.28
CA ASN A 919 38.40 -19.66 25.66
C ASN A 919 37.23 -19.85 24.68
N PHE A 920 36.03 -19.37 25.04
CA PHE A 920 34.89 -19.39 24.13
C PHE A 920 35.14 -18.57 22.86
N ILE A 921 35.68 -17.35 22.98
CA ILE A 921 36.00 -16.52 21.80
C ILE A 921 37.00 -17.23 20.90
N GLN A 922 38.04 -17.85 21.48
CA GLN A 922 39.03 -18.63 20.71
C GLN A 922 38.40 -19.82 19.99
N ASP A 923 37.51 -20.56 20.63
CA ASP A 923 36.78 -21.68 20.01
C ASP A 923 35.87 -21.23 18.85
N VAL A 924 35.24 -20.05 18.98
CA VAL A 924 34.39 -19.46 17.93
C VAL A 924 35.22 -18.87 16.77
N GLN A 925 36.44 -18.41 17.04
CA GLN A 925 37.36 -17.87 16.03
C GLN A 925 38.07 -18.95 15.20
N ASN A 926 38.23 -20.18 15.73
CA ASN A 926 38.97 -21.27 15.08
C ASN A 926 38.16 -22.55 14.73
N PRO A 927 36.95 -22.46 14.16
CA PRO A 927 36.23 -23.62 13.65
C PRO A 927 36.84 -24.09 12.32
N VAL A 928 36.98 -25.40 12.20
CA VAL A 928 37.41 -26.07 10.96
C VAL A 928 36.34 -25.80 9.89
N GLU A 929 36.71 -25.05 8.84
CA GLU A 929 35.88 -24.74 7.67
C GLU A 929 34.74 -23.71 7.83
N ILE A 930 34.91 -22.61 8.60
CA ILE A 930 34.05 -21.44 8.37
C ILE A 930 34.51 -20.70 7.11
N GLU A 931 33.65 -20.66 6.09
CA GLU A 931 33.78 -19.70 5.00
C GLU A 931 33.61 -18.28 5.59
N PRO A 932 34.59 -17.35 5.53
CA PRO A 932 34.50 -16.05 6.20
C PRO A 932 33.30 -15.20 5.73
N LYS A 933 32.89 -15.39 4.47
CA LYS A 933 31.68 -14.77 3.89
C LYS A 933 30.39 -15.25 4.56
N ALA A 934 30.46 -16.29 5.39
CA ALA A 934 29.32 -16.85 6.08
C ALA A 934 28.86 -16.05 7.31
N LEU A 935 29.65 -15.06 7.77
CA LEU A 935 29.28 -14.23 8.93
C LEU A 935 28.65 -12.87 8.53
N CYS A 936 28.71 -12.50 7.25
CA CYS A 936 28.16 -11.26 6.71
C CYS A 936 26.66 -11.05 6.98
N GLY A 937 25.88 -12.13 7.13
CA GLY A 937 24.46 -12.04 7.50
C GLY A 937 24.19 -11.55 8.92
N VAL A 938 25.15 -11.72 9.84
CA VAL A 938 25.09 -11.23 11.24
C VAL A 938 25.63 -9.80 11.31
N GLU A 939 26.65 -9.49 10.52
CA GLU A 939 27.24 -8.16 10.41
C GLU A 939 26.23 -7.09 9.93
N THR A 940 25.22 -7.52 9.18
CA THR A 940 24.09 -6.67 8.75
C THR A 940 23.23 -6.16 9.93
N TYR A 941 23.34 -6.76 11.13
CA TYR A 941 22.51 -6.47 12.31
C TYR A 941 23.32 -6.24 13.60
N ASN A 942 24.36 -5.39 13.54
CA ASN A 942 25.33 -5.05 14.63
C ASN A 942 26.42 -6.08 14.93
N GLY A 943 26.56 -7.16 14.15
CA GLY A 943 27.54 -8.20 14.45
C GLY A 943 27.25 -8.94 15.76
N ILE A 944 28.29 -9.53 16.37
CA ILE A 944 28.20 -10.18 17.68
C ILE A 944 28.43 -9.13 18.78
N LEU A 945 27.34 -8.69 19.43
CA LEU A 945 27.40 -7.69 20.49
C LEU A 945 27.77 -8.34 21.83
N MET A 946 28.90 -7.94 22.39
CA MET A 946 29.35 -8.36 23.73
C MET A 946 29.00 -7.30 24.79
N ARG A 947 28.35 -7.72 25.88
CA ARG A 947 27.97 -6.84 27.00
C ARG A 947 28.42 -7.44 28.32
N TYR A 948 28.91 -6.60 29.22
CA TYR A 948 29.35 -7.04 30.54
C TYR A 948 28.18 -7.05 31.51
N VAL A 949 27.99 -8.16 32.23
CA VAL A 949 26.84 -8.37 33.11
C VAL A 949 27.34 -8.82 34.48
N THR A 950 26.92 -8.12 35.52
CA THR A 950 27.19 -8.49 36.91
C THR A 950 26.34 -9.67 37.38
N ALA A 951 26.80 -10.36 38.42
CA ALA A 951 25.95 -11.24 39.22
C ALA A 951 24.73 -10.49 39.77
N SER A 952 23.64 -11.22 40.03
CA SER A 952 22.37 -10.71 40.55
C SER A 952 21.87 -11.61 41.69
N SER A 953 21.14 -11.01 42.64
CA SER A 953 20.47 -11.73 43.73
C SER A 953 19.16 -12.40 43.31
N ALA A 954 18.64 -12.12 42.12
CA ALA A 954 17.43 -12.79 41.63
C ALA A 954 17.67 -14.29 41.40
N TYR A 955 16.73 -15.15 41.80
CA TYR A 955 16.92 -16.60 41.73
C TYR A 955 17.10 -17.13 40.29
N LEU A 956 16.40 -16.55 39.33
CA LEU A 956 16.59 -16.81 37.89
C LEU A 956 17.51 -15.76 37.20
N GLY A 957 18.24 -15.00 38.01
CA GLY A 957 19.25 -14.02 37.62
C GLY A 957 20.62 -14.64 37.29
N LYS A 958 21.59 -13.80 36.95
CA LYS A 958 22.98 -14.26 36.71
C LYS A 958 23.66 -14.56 38.04
N GLN A 959 24.36 -15.69 38.12
CA GLN A 959 24.95 -16.17 39.38
C GLN A 959 26.39 -15.70 39.61
N GLU A 960 27.03 -15.20 38.55
CA GLU A 960 28.39 -14.66 38.57
C GLU A 960 28.54 -13.60 37.47
N ASN A 961 29.65 -12.86 37.52
CA ASN A 961 29.97 -11.87 36.50
C ASN A 961 30.29 -12.58 35.16
N ALA A 962 29.70 -12.08 34.08
CA ALA A 962 29.68 -12.75 32.79
C ALA A 962 29.77 -11.74 31.62
N ILE A 963 30.08 -12.26 30.44
CA ILE A 963 29.89 -11.57 29.17
C ILE A 963 28.66 -12.16 28.49
N ASP A 964 27.66 -11.32 28.21
CA ASP A 964 26.52 -11.65 27.38
C ASP A 964 26.85 -11.41 25.90
N PHE A 965 26.74 -12.46 25.10
CA PHE A 965 26.91 -12.42 23.65
C PHE A 965 25.52 -12.37 23.02
N ASN A 966 25.24 -11.33 22.22
CA ASN A 966 23.99 -11.16 21.50
C ASN A 966 24.23 -11.20 19.99
N ILE A 967 23.47 -12.05 19.30
CA ILE A 967 23.56 -12.30 17.86
C ILE A 967 22.17 -12.09 17.25
N THR A 968 22.06 -11.19 16.28
CA THR A 968 20.83 -10.93 15.53
C THR A 968 21.02 -11.30 14.06
N TYR A 969 20.06 -12.01 13.47
CA TYR A 969 20.13 -12.43 12.08
C TYR A 969 18.73 -12.62 11.49
N TYR A 970 18.63 -12.52 10.16
CA TYR A 970 17.36 -12.60 9.44
C TYR A 970 16.62 -13.95 9.64
N ARG A 971 15.29 -13.96 9.68
CA ARG A 971 14.40 -15.13 9.87
C ARG A 971 13.34 -15.21 8.78
N SER A 972 13.12 -16.40 8.23
CA SER A 972 12.26 -16.56 7.04
C SER A 972 10.80 -16.63 7.49
N LYS A 973 9.88 -16.17 6.63
CA LYS A 973 8.45 -16.42 6.83
C LYS A 973 8.10 -17.89 6.66
N ASP A 974 8.78 -18.60 5.77
CA ASP A 974 8.75 -20.06 5.74
C ASP A 974 9.77 -20.59 6.76
N PRO A 975 9.33 -21.16 7.89
CA PRO A 975 10.22 -21.71 8.90
C PRO A 975 11.02 -22.93 8.40
N MET A 976 10.63 -23.52 7.27
CA MET A 976 11.31 -24.64 6.61
C MET A 976 12.31 -24.20 5.54
N THR A 977 12.55 -22.90 5.36
CA THR A 977 13.56 -22.39 4.42
C THR A 977 14.85 -22.09 5.17
N PRO A 978 15.89 -22.91 5.03
CA PRO A 978 17.14 -22.71 5.73
C PRO A 978 17.91 -21.53 5.15
N ARG A 979 18.69 -20.89 6.02
CA ARG A 979 19.44 -19.69 5.67
C ARG A 979 20.87 -20.02 5.27
N LEU A 980 21.46 -19.13 4.48
CA LEU A 980 22.83 -19.27 3.97
C LEU A 980 23.86 -19.59 5.07
N TYR A 981 23.61 -19.15 6.31
CA TYR A 981 24.57 -19.18 7.42
C TYR A 981 24.02 -19.83 8.70
N GLU A 982 22.86 -20.48 8.62
CA GLU A 982 22.14 -20.97 9.79
C GLU A 982 22.94 -22.02 10.58
N GLY A 983 23.67 -22.89 9.87
CA GLY A 983 24.47 -23.98 10.45
C GLY A 983 25.53 -23.46 11.43
N ILE A 984 26.30 -22.45 11.04
CA ILE A 984 27.35 -21.84 11.87
C ILE A 984 26.75 -21.23 13.14
N LEU A 985 25.62 -20.53 13.02
CA LEU A 985 24.95 -19.93 14.18
C LEU A 985 24.40 -20.99 15.13
N LYS A 986 24.02 -22.17 14.62
CA LYS A 986 23.69 -23.33 15.49
C LYS A 986 24.92 -23.87 16.20
N GLU A 987 26.04 -23.99 15.51
CA GLU A 987 27.27 -24.48 16.11
C GLU A 987 27.76 -23.55 17.23
N VAL A 988 27.76 -22.23 17.02
CA VAL A 988 28.11 -21.25 18.07
C VAL A 988 27.18 -21.34 19.28
N GLU A 989 25.87 -21.46 19.06
CA GLU A 989 24.89 -21.64 20.16
C GLU A 989 25.14 -22.98 20.90
N GLN A 990 25.47 -24.06 20.19
CA GLN A 990 25.76 -25.36 20.78
C GLN A 990 27.07 -25.36 21.60
N ILE A 991 28.15 -24.77 21.07
CA ILE A 991 29.42 -24.58 21.81
C ILE A 991 29.14 -23.84 23.12
N ALA A 992 28.40 -22.73 23.05
CA ALA A 992 28.05 -21.95 24.23
C ALA A 992 27.27 -22.79 25.26
N MET A 993 26.19 -23.45 24.84
CA MET A 993 25.27 -24.14 25.75
C MET A 993 25.83 -25.43 26.34
N PHE A 994 26.50 -26.25 25.52
CA PHE A 994 26.91 -27.62 25.88
C PHE A 994 28.37 -27.71 26.33
N LYS A 995 29.31 -26.98 25.70
CA LYS A 995 30.73 -26.99 26.12
C LYS A 995 31.00 -26.04 27.28
N TYR A 996 30.45 -24.82 27.23
CA TYR A 996 30.71 -23.77 28.21
C TYR A 996 29.61 -23.57 29.24
N GLY A 997 28.53 -24.37 29.17
CA GLY A 997 27.44 -24.29 30.15
C GLY A 997 26.72 -22.95 30.18
N ALA A 998 26.71 -22.20 29.07
CA ALA A 998 26.16 -20.84 29.01
C ALA A 998 24.71 -20.77 29.50
N LEU A 999 24.33 -19.60 30.03
CA LEU A 999 22.97 -19.31 30.47
C LEU A 999 22.23 -18.46 29.42
N PRO A 1000 21.18 -18.98 28.75
CA PRO A 1000 20.40 -18.24 27.77
C PRO A 1000 19.62 -17.10 28.43
N HIS A 1001 19.41 -16.01 27.70
CA HIS A 1001 18.46 -14.96 28.03
C HIS A 1001 17.01 -15.46 27.87
N TRP A 1002 16.16 -15.29 28.88
CA TRP A 1002 14.81 -15.88 28.93
C TRP A 1002 13.86 -15.42 27.82
N GLY A 1003 14.04 -14.19 27.32
CA GLY A 1003 13.25 -13.65 26.20
C GLY A 1003 13.82 -13.89 24.80
N LYS A 1004 14.98 -14.56 24.69
CA LYS A 1004 15.71 -14.75 23.41
C LYS A 1004 16.11 -16.23 23.27
N ASN A 1005 16.68 -16.63 22.14
CA ASN A 1005 17.12 -18.01 21.83
C ASN A 1005 16.02 -18.95 21.33
N ARG A 1006 16.45 -20.11 20.84
CA ARG A 1006 15.60 -21.21 20.37
C ARG A 1006 15.23 -22.13 21.53
N ASN A 1007 14.21 -22.99 21.35
CA ASN A 1007 13.71 -23.84 22.43
C ASN A 1007 14.78 -24.80 22.96
N VAL A 1008 15.60 -25.36 22.08
CA VAL A 1008 16.69 -26.27 22.44
C VAL A 1008 17.70 -25.67 23.43
N ALA A 1009 17.90 -24.34 23.42
CA ALA A 1009 18.85 -23.68 24.32
C ALA A 1009 18.42 -23.71 25.80
N PHE A 1010 17.14 -24.00 26.07
CA PHE A 1010 16.61 -24.06 27.42
C PHE A 1010 16.55 -25.48 27.98
N ASP A 1011 16.96 -26.50 27.21
CA ASP A 1011 16.92 -27.88 27.68
C ASP A 1011 17.89 -28.08 28.86
N GLY A 1012 17.38 -28.64 29.96
CA GLY A 1012 18.12 -28.78 31.23
C GLY A 1012 18.63 -27.47 31.86
N VAL A 1013 18.27 -26.29 31.33
CA VAL A 1013 18.87 -25.01 31.74
C VAL A 1013 18.57 -24.65 33.18
N ILE A 1014 17.41 -25.05 33.70
CA ILE A 1014 16.97 -24.67 35.03
C ILE A 1014 17.89 -25.22 36.11
N ASN A 1015 18.49 -26.39 35.86
CA ASN A 1015 19.43 -27.04 36.77
C ASN A 1015 20.75 -26.27 36.92
N LYS A 1016 21.02 -25.28 36.04
CA LYS A 1016 22.19 -24.41 36.09
C LYS A 1016 22.00 -23.21 37.04
N TYR A 1017 20.80 -22.95 37.54
CA TYR A 1017 20.52 -21.83 38.46
C TYR A 1017 20.59 -22.28 39.92
N LYS A 1018 21.44 -21.62 40.73
CA LYS A 1018 21.62 -21.99 42.14
C LYS A 1018 20.36 -21.80 42.99
N GLY A 1019 19.56 -20.76 42.72
CA GLY A 1019 18.32 -20.44 43.45
C GLY A 1019 17.07 -21.13 42.93
N VAL A 1020 17.19 -22.16 42.07
CA VAL A 1020 16.02 -22.82 41.47
C VAL A 1020 15.09 -23.45 42.53
N LYS A 1021 15.63 -24.09 43.57
CA LYS A 1021 14.83 -24.80 44.57
C LYS A 1021 13.94 -23.81 45.33
N GLU A 1022 14.51 -22.69 45.75
CA GLU A 1022 13.80 -21.61 46.43
C GLU A 1022 12.79 -20.94 45.49
N PHE A 1023 13.14 -20.73 44.22
CA PHE A 1023 12.22 -20.20 43.22
C PHE A 1023 10.99 -21.10 43.03
N LEU A 1024 11.19 -22.41 42.87
CA LEU A 1024 10.10 -23.37 42.69
C LEU A 1024 9.21 -23.44 43.94
N ARG A 1025 9.80 -23.36 45.15
CA ARG A 1025 9.03 -23.24 46.40
C ARG A 1025 8.12 -22.00 46.40
N VAL A 1026 8.64 -20.84 45.99
CA VAL A 1026 7.84 -19.61 45.88
C VAL A 1026 6.77 -19.74 44.80
N LYS A 1027 7.08 -20.36 43.65
CA LYS A 1027 6.11 -20.65 42.58
C LYS A 1027 4.95 -21.49 43.07
N ASP A 1028 5.21 -22.53 43.87
CA ASP A 1028 4.15 -23.39 44.39
C ASP A 1028 3.28 -22.69 45.43
N VAL A 1029 3.82 -21.69 46.15
CA VAL A 1029 3.04 -20.85 47.07
C VAL A 1029 2.16 -19.83 46.34
N TYR A 1030 2.68 -19.24 45.25
CA TYR A 1030 2.00 -18.17 44.53
C TYR A 1030 1.07 -18.67 43.43
N ASP A 1031 1.36 -19.83 42.85
CA ASP A 1031 0.53 -20.47 41.83
C ASP A 1031 0.40 -21.98 42.09
N PRO A 1032 -0.25 -22.38 43.19
CA PRO A 1032 -0.36 -23.78 43.61
C PRO A 1032 -1.11 -24.66 42.60
N MET A 1033 -2.00 -24.06 41.83
CA MET A 1033 -2.78 -24.74 40.78
C MET A 1033 -2.09 -24.71 39.41
N GLY A 1034 -0.94 -24.03 39.29
CA GLY A 1034 -0.22 -23.86 38.04
C GLY A 1034 -1.00 -23.09 36.98
N LEU A 1035 -1.92 -22.18 37.35
CA LEU A 1035 -2.71 -21.41 36.39
C LEU A 1035 -1.85 -20.54 35.48
N PHE A 1036 -0.73 -20.02 35.97
CA PHE A 1036 0.23 -19.22 35.21
C PHE A 1036 1.33 -20.05 34.54
N SER A 1037 1.28 -21.38 34.64
CA SER A 1037 2.18 -22.28 33.94
C SER A 1037 1.77 -22.44 32.45
N SER A 1038 2.75 -22.72 31.59
CA SER A 1038 2.53 -23.20 30.22
C SER A 1038 3.36 -24.45 29.97
N GLU A 1039 3.02 -25.18 28.91
CA GLU A 1039 3.79 -26.32 28.44
C GLU A 1039 5.29 -26.00 28.31
N TRP A 1040 5.63 -24.82 27.79
CA TRP A 1040 7.02 -24.38 27.68
C TRP A 1040 7.67 -24.18 29.06
N THR A 1041 7.02 -23.46 30.01
CA THR A 1041 7.62 -23.28 31.34
C THR A 1041 7.70 -24.59 32.12
N ASP A 1042 6.75 -25.50 31.93
CA ASP A 1042 6.73 -26.82 32.57
C ASP A 1042 7.89 -27.69 32.06
N GLN A 1043 8.20 -27.62 30.75
CA GLN A 1043 9.37 -28.28 30.17
C GLN A 1043 10.68 -27.66 30.68
N VAL A 1044 10.77 -26.32 30.69
CA VAL A 1044 11.95 -25.59 31.20
C VAL A 1044 12.24 -25.94 32.66
N PHE A 1045 11.20 -26.02 33.51
CA PHE A 1045 11.34 -26.36 34.92
C PHE A 1045 11.47 -27.87 35.19
N GLY A 1046 11.44 -28.72 34.17
CA GLY A 1046 11.60 -30.17 34.30
C GLY A 1046 10.36 -30.91 34.82
N PHE A 1047 9.18 -30.27 34.82
CA PHE A 1047 7.91 -30.91 35.20
C PHE A 1047 7.32 -31.78 34.07
N LYS A 1048 7.75 -31.57 32.82
CA LYS A 1048 7.40 -32.39 31.66
C LYS A 1048 8.66 -32.83 30.91
N ARG A 1049 8.62 -34.02 30.30
CA ARG A 1049 9.73 -34.53 29.48
C ARG A 1049 9.86 -33.76 28.17
N GLY A 1050 11.11 -33.40 27.85
CA GLY A 1050 11.59 -33.05 26.51
C GLY A 1050 11.24 -31.64 26.04
N MET A 1051 12.27 -30.82 25.79
CA MET A 1051 12.13 -29.58 25.00
C MET A 1051 12.26 -29.83 23.49
N SER A 1052 12.83 -30.99 23.13
CA SER A 1052 13.10 -31.37 21.76
C SER A 1052 11.88 -32.02 21.09
N VAL A 1053 11.37 -31.40 20.03
CA VAL A 1053 10.28 -31.96 19.19
C VAL A 1053 10.90 -32.52 17.93
N VAL A 1054 10.86 -33.86 17.77
CA VAL A 1054 11.39 -34.54 16.59
C VAL A 1054 10.31 -34.57 15.50
N LYS A 1055 10.55 -33.79 14.43
CA LYS A 1055 9.76 -33.78 13.19
C LYS A 1055 10.65 -33.37 12.01
N GLU A 1056 10.19 -33.57 10.77
CA GLU A 1056 10.93 -33.09 9.60
C GLU A 1056 11.21 -31.59 9.72
N GLY A 1057 12.47 -31.19 9.51
CA GLY A 1057 12.90 -29.78 9.61
C GLY A 1057 12.92 -29.21 11.04
N CYS A 1058 12.75 -30.02 12.08
CA CYS A 1058 12.75 -29.53 13.46
C CYS A 1058 14.01 -28.76 13.87
N ALA A 1059 15.18 -29.08 13.29
CA ALA A 1059 16.41 -28.36 13.58
C ALA A 1059 16.40 -26.96 12.97
N LEU A 1060 15.75 -26.75 11.81
CA LEU A 1060 15.57 -25.44 11.17
C LEU A 1060 14.63 -24.53 11.99
N GLU A 1061 13.61 -25.14 12.61
CA GLU A 1061 12.70 -24.43 13.52
C GLU A 1061 13.29 -24.18 14.92
N GLY A 1062 14.48 -24.71 15.22
CA GLY A 1062 15.09 -24.62 16.55
C GLY A 1062 14.39 -25.46 17.62
N LEU A 1063 13.71 -26.52 17.18
CA LEU A 1063 12.93 -27.42 18.02
C LEU A 1063 13.70 -28.70 18.38
N CYS A 1064 14.81 -29.01 17.72
CA CYS A 1064 15.63 -30.19 18.01
C CYS A 1064 17.09 -29.94 17.57
N ILE A 1065 18.02 -30.78 18.01
CA ILE A 1065 19.38 -30.84 17.46
C ILE A 1065 19.35 -31.68 16.17
N CYS A 1066 20.11 -31.27 15.15
CA CYS A 1066 20.26 -32.10 13.96
C CYS A 1066 21.15 -33.31 14.30
N SER A 1067 20.53 -34.49 14.40
CA SER A 1067 21.19 -35.77 14.66
C SER A 1067 20.88 -36.82 13.59
N GLN A 1068 19.86 -36.56 12.77
CA GLN A 1068 19.45 -37.35 11.61
C GLN A 1068 19.06 -36.40 10.49
N ASP A 1069 19.21 -36.82 9.23
CA ASP A 1069 18.89 -35.98 8.06
C ASP A 1069 17.48 -35.42 8.09
N ILE A 1070 16.51 -36.20 8.56
CA ILE A 1070 15.11 -35.79 8.68
C ILE A 1070 14.96 -34.50 9.51
N HIS A 1071 15.82 -34.25 10.50
CA HIS A 1071 15.78 -33.02 11.31
C HIS A 1071 16.16 -31.77 10.51
N CYS A 1072 16.89 -31.93 9.41
CA CYS A 1072 17.44 -30.86 8.59
C CYS A 1072 16.67 -30.61 7.26
N ALA A 1073 15.50 -31.24 7.05
CA ALA A 1073 14.64 -31.11 5.84
C ALA A 1073 15.29 -31.64 4.53
N PRO A 1074 15.52 -32.95 4.42
CA PRO A 1074 16.28 -33.56 3.32
C PRO A 1074 15.56 -33.47 1.98
N ARG A 1075 14.22 -33.38 1.98
CA ARG A 1075 13.41 -33.14 0.76
C ARG A 1075 13.71 -31.80 0.08
N LYS A 1076 14.28 -30.85 0.82
CA LYS A 1076 14.74 -29.56 0.29
C LYS A 1076 16.25 -29.55 -0.01
N GLY A 1077 16.94 -30.70 0.09
CA GLY A 1077 18.36 -30.85 -0.22
C GLY A 1077 19.32 -30.57 0.94
N TYR A 1078 18.85 -30.70 2.19
CA TYR A 1078 19.61 -30.36 3.40
C TYR A 1078 19.77 -31.57 4.32
N PHE A 1079 21.02 -31.83 4.71
CA PHE A 1079 21.41 -33.06 5.41
C PHE A 1079 22.10 -32.74 6.74
N CYS A 1080 21.99 -33.66 7.68
CA CYS A 1080 22.65 -33.58 8.96
C CYS A 1080 24.14 -33.87 8.77
N ARG A 1081 25.01 -32.95 9.23
CA ARG A 1081 26.46 -33.17 9.28
C ARG A 1081 26.96 -33.09 10.72
N PRO A 1082 27.92 -33.94 11.11
CA PRO A 1082 28.58 -33.83 12.42
C PRO A 1082 29.33 -32.50 12.53
N GLY A 1083 29.03 -31.69 13.54
CA GLY A 1083 29.91 -30.58 13.98
C GLY A 1083 30.98 -31.09 14.94
N LYS A 1084 32.06 -30.32 15.17
CA LYS A 1084 33.18 -30.75 16.03
C LYS A 1084 32.79 -30.99 17.50
N VAL A 1085 31.72 -30.36 17.99
CA VAL A 1085 31.19 -30.59 19.36
C VAL A 1085 30.45 -31.93 19.47
N SER A 1086 30.13 -32.59 18.34
CA SER A 1086 29.37 -33.86 18.35
C SER A 1086 30.18 -35.10 18.68
N GLU A 1087 31.53 -35.05 18.70
CA GLU A 1087 32.34 -36.17 19.21
C GLU A 1087 32.43 -36.16 20.74
N ASP A 1088 32.56 -34.98 21.37
CA ASP A 1088 32.59 -34.86 22.84
C ASP A 1088 31.19 -34.89 23.48
N ALA A 1089 30.15 -34.39 22.80
CA ALA A 1089 28.78 -34.36 23.34
C ALA A 1089 28.03 -35.69 23.21
N ARG A 1090 28.36 -36.53 22.20
CA ARG A 1090 27.74 -37.87 22.06
C ARG A 1090 28.11 -38.82 23.20
N ASN A 1091 29.21 -38.57 23.91
CA ASN A 1091 29.67 -39.40 25.05
C ASN A 1091 29.16 -38.91 26.42
N LYS A 1092 28.27 -37.91 26.49
CA LYS A 1092 27.71 -37.41 27.76
C LYS A 1092 26.20 -37.59 27.94
N GLU A 1093 25.53 -38.22 26.98
CA GLU A 1093 24.15 -38.73 27.14
C GLU A 1093 24.13 -40.27 27.00
N THR A 1094 24.76 -40.93 27.97
CA THR A 1094 24.32 -42.23 28.51
C THR A 1094 24.01 -42.06 29.97
#